data_AF-A0A2C5Y5H9-F1
#
_entry.id   AF-A0A2C5Y5H9-F1
#
_cell.length_a   1.000
_cell.length_b   1.000
_cell.length_c   1.000
_cell.angle_alpha   90.00
_cell.angle_beta   90.00
_cell.angle_gamma   90.00
#
_symmetry.space_group_name_H-M   'P 1'
#
loop_
_entity.id
_entity.type
_entity.pdbx_description
1 polymer ?
#
loop_
_entity_poly.entity_id
_entity_poly.type
_entity_poly.pdbx_seq_one_letter_code
_entity_poly.pdbx_strand_id
1 'polypeptide(L)'
;MASTAGLVDHSPHQPDASPPVPTASNLILIDNYDSFTWNIYQYLVLEGATVHVFRNDQITLEELIEKKPTQLIISPGPGHPATDSGISRDVIRHFGGKVPIFGVCMGLQCMFDVYGGEVRSAGEWLHGKTSPLTHDSKGVFADLEQRIPVTRYHSLAGTHVTLPECLEISSWVANPDGSRGIIQGIRHKVFAMEGVQFHPESILTAHGRKMIKNFLLMQGGTWAENERLQAERAASAPPKPKGNNILQRIYASRKAAVAVERQIPSQRMEDLQAAYRLDAAPPLVPFVNRLRQSPFDVALMAEIKRASPSKGIFALDINAPTQARKYALAGASVISVLTEPEWFKGSIQDLRAVRQVLDGMPNRPAILRKDFIFDEYQILEARLEGADTILLIVKMLDQALLQRLYDYSVSLGMEPLVEVQNAQEMTIAVKLGAKVIGVNNRNLESFEVDLDTTGRLRSMVPEQTLICALSGINTHDDVLMNKKDGVNAVLVGEAIMRAPDASVFISELCSGSKPPIKEPSPPSLMVKICGTRSVEAAQHAVESGADFVGICLVPSAKRCISHDAALAISKAIHSFTGSQTSREQPAKLAADTAIDFFASTDKRLGSRRPRLVGIFQNQPLSDVLDKQRQYNLDMVQLHGDEPIEWARLIPVPVIRCFKPGQVGIGKRGYHVLPLLDSGSGSGKMLDVSRVKAVLQQDPDLRVLLAGGLNPDNVASAVEALGELGHRVLGVDVSSGVEVDGKQDLDKISAFIKAAKGFR
;
A
#
# COMPACT_ATOMS: atom_id res chain seq x y z
N MET A 1 22.10 4.88 -14.36
CA MET A 1 22.93 4.71 -13.16
C MET A 1 23.00 3.21 -12.87
N ALA A 2 24.19 2.64 -12.74
CA ALA A 2 24.38 1.22 -12.45
C ALA A 2 23.74 0.88 -11.09
N SER A 3 22.94 -0.19 -11.04
CA SER A 3 22.33 -0.66 -9.79
C SER A 3 23.44 -1.13 -8.86
N THR A 4 23.71 -0.39 -7.80
CA THR A 4 24.37 -0.93 -6.62
C THR A 4 23.47 -2.05 -6.09
N ALA A 5 23.84 -3.30 -6.32
CA ALA A 5 23.29 -4.42 -5.56
C ALA A 5 23.54 -4.11 -4.08
N GLY A 6 22.50 -3.68 -3.38
CA GLY A 6 22.60 -3.28 -1.98
C GLY A 6 23.14 -4.45 -1.17
N LEU A 7 24.16 -4.20 -0.34
CA LEU A 7 24.55 -5.12 0.71
C LEU A 7 23.31 -5.36 1.59
N VAL A 8 22.79 -6.59 1.58
CA VAL A 8 21.67 -6.99 2.44
C VAL A 8 22.23 -7.36 3.80
N ASP A 9 21.95 -6.53 4.80
CA ASP A 9 22.25 -6.79 6.20
C ASP A 9 21.21 -7.76 6.77
N HIS A 10 21.65 -8.96 7.17
CA HIS A 10 20.83 -9.98 7.81
C HIS A 10 20.98 -9.98 9.34
N SER A 11 21.73 -9.04 9.93
CA SER A 11 21.83 -8.91 11.39
C SER A 11 20.53 -8.37 12.00
N PRO A 12 20.23 -8.75 13.26
CA PRO A 12 19.07 -8.22 13.93
C PRO A 12 19.26 -6.74 14.33
N HIS A 13 18.33 -5.87 13.93
CA HIS A 13 18.26 -4.51 14.46
C HIS A 13 17.48 -4.50 15.79
N GLN A 14 18.19 -4.32 16.92
CA GLN A 14 17.63 -4.30 18.29
C GLN A 14 16.83 -5.57 18.68
N PRO A 15 17.45 -6.76 18.68
CA PRO A 15 16.74 -7.99 19.03
C PRO A 15 16.41 -8.07 20.53
N ASP A 16 15.15 -8.38 20.84
CA ASP A 16 14.79 -8.89 22.17
C ASP A 16 15.43 -10.27 22.39
N ALA A 17 15.87 -10.52 23.61
CA ALA A 17 16.39 -11.82 24.01
C ALA A 17 15.27 -12.87 24.01
N SER A 18 15.52 -14.02 23.41
CA SER A 18 14.61 -15.17 23.50
C SER A 18 14.55 -15.68 24.95
N PRO A 19 13.43 -16.29 25.38
CA PRO A 19 13.36 -16.98 26.66
C PRO A 19 14.49 -18.01 26.81
N PRO A 20 14.98 -18.27 28.03
CA PRO A 20 16.02 -19.26 28.26
C PRO A 20 15.68 -20.63 27.66
N VAL A 21 16.64 -21.24 26.98
CA VAL A 21 16.48 -22.56 26.37
C VAL A 21 16.95 -23.62 27.38
N PRO A 22 16.06 -24.46 27.94
CA PRO A 22 16.43 -25.39 29.01
C PRO A 22 17.52 -26.39 28.61
N THR A 23 17.62 -26.69 27.32
CA THR A 23 18.58 -27.64 26.75
C THR A 23 19.99 -27.05 26.64
N ALA A 24 20.12 -25.72 26.74
CA ALA A 24 21.36 -24.96 26.65
C ALA A 24 21.63 -24.14 27.93
N SER A 25 21.38 -24.75 29.09
CA SER A 25 21.54 -24.09 30.40
C SER A 25 22.99 -23.96 30.87
N ASN A 26 23.93 -24.64 30.22
CA ASN A 26 25.36 -24.56 30.48
C ASN A 26 26.12 -24.90 29.19
N LEU A 27 26.08 -23.98 28.21
CA LEU A 27 26.76 -24.15 26.93
C LEU A 27 28.19 -23.62 27.06
N ILE A 28 29.17 -24.40 26.59
CA ILE A 28 30.56 -23.96 26.56
C ILE A 28 31.00 -23.64 25.14
N LEU A 29 31.49 -22.41 24.94
CA LEU A 29 32.09 -21.94 23.69
C LEU A 29 33.61 -21.92 23.84
N ILE A 30 34.31 -22.74 23.07
CA ILE A 30 35.77 -22.73 22.97
C ILE A 30 36.17 -21.70 21.91
N ASP A 31 36.82 -20.63 22.36
CA ASP A 31 37.32 -19.53 21.53
C ASP A 31 38.72 -19.84 20.99
N ASN A 32 38.81 -20.04 19.67
CA ASN A 32 40.06 -20.22 18.93
C ASN A 32 40.64 -18.89 18.41
N TYR A 33 40.40 -17.77 19.11
CA TYR A 33 40.96 -16.44 18.83
C TYR A 33 40.52 -15.82 17.48
N ASP A 34 39.26 -16.03 17.08
CA ASP A 34 38.70 -15.36 15.91
C ASP A 34 37.97 -14.06 16.27
N SER A 35 38.02 -13.08 15.36
CA SER A 35 37.37 -11.78 15.56
C SER A 35 35.84 -11.87 15.62
N PHE A 36 35.24 -12.94 15.11
CA PHE A 36 33.79 -13.16 15.07
C PHE A 36 33.26 -14.06 16.20
N THR A 37 34.12 -14.58 17.10
CA THR A 37 33.66 -15.42 18.24
C THR A 37 32.61 -14.71 19.11
N TRP A 38 32.75 -13.39 19.30
CA TRP A 38 31.77 -12.60 20.08
C TRP A 38 30.42 -12.44 19.38
N ASN A 39 30.36 -12.51 18.05
CA ASN A 39 29.09 -12.52 17.32
C ASN A 39 28.35 -13.85 17.53
N ILE A 40 29.08 -14.97 17.57
CA ILE A 40 28.54 -16.29 17.96
C ILE A 40 28.00 -16.22 19.38
N TYR A 41 28.81 -15.73 20.34
CA TYR A 41 28.37 -15.53 21.73
C TYR A 41 27.08 -14.70 21.80
N GLN A 42 27.01 -13.58 21.09
CA GLN A 42 25.84 -12.71 21.08
C GLN A 42 24.61 -13.47 20.55
N TYR A 43 24.72 -14.21 19.45
CA TYR A 43 23.59 -14.97 18.91
C TYR A 43 23.13 -16.06 19.88
N LEU A 44 24.05 -16.74 20.56
CA LEU A 44 23.71 -17.77 21.55
C LEU A 44 22.92 -17.18 22.73
N VAL A 45 23.38 -16.05 23.29
CA VAL A 45 22.69 -15.36 24.39
C VAL A 45 21.32 -14.85 23.94
N LEU A 46 21.23 -14.26 22.74
CA LEU A 46 19.97 -13.77 22.17
C LEU A 46 18.97 -14.89 21.85
N GLU A 47 19.44 -16.12 21.59
CA GLU A 47 18.60 -17.31 21.45
C GLU A 47 18.32 -18.03 22.77
N GLY A 48 18.75 -17.47 23.91
CA GLY A 48 18.39 -17.95 25.24
C GLY A 48 19.35 -18.96 25.87
N ALA A 49 20.57 -19.14 25.33
CA ALA A 49 21.58 -19.99 25.96
C ALA A 49 22.29 -19.28 27.12
N THR A 50 22.68 -20.05 28.14
CA THR A 50 23.65 -19.61 29.15
C THR A 50 25.04 -20.06 28.71
N VAL A 51 25.89 -19.11 28.33
CA VAL A 51 27.16 -19.39 27.63
C VAL A 51 28.37 -19.08 28.52
N HIS A 52 29.30 -20.03 28.60
CA HIS A 52 30.61 -19.84 29.19
C HIS A 52 31.68 -19.93 28.11
N VAL A 53 32.51 -18.89 28.00
CA VAL A 53 33.55 -18.80 26.97
C VAL A 53 34.91 -19.10 27.59
N PHE A 54 35.65 -20.03 26.99
CA PHE A 54 37.03 -20.31 27.36
C PHE A 54 37.89 -20.28 26.10
N ARG A 55 39.05 -19.64 26.18
CA ARG A 55 40.04 -19.70 25.08
C ARG A 55 40.65 -21.10 25.03
N ASN A 56 41.00 -21.53 23.83
CA ASN A 56 41.47 -22.89 23.54
C ASN A 56 42.76 -23.31 24.27
N ASP A 57 43.45 -22.38 24.93
CA ASP A 57 44.68 -22.56 25.71
C ASP A 57 44.55 -22.11 27.18
N GLN A 58 43.37 -21.64 27.60
CA GLN A 58 43.11 -21.11 28.95
C GLN A 58 42.23 -22.02 29.81
N ILE A 59 41.94 -23.24 29.34
CA ILE A 59 41.25 -24.27 30.10
C ILE A 59 41.82 -25.64 29.72
N THR A 60 41.93 -26.54 30.69
CA THR A 60 42.32 -27.93 30.45
C THR A 60 41.10 -28.81 30.13
N LEU A 61 41.32 -29.98 29.53
CA LEU A 61 40.23 -30.92 29.25
C LEU A 61 39.58 -31.41 30.55
N GLU A 62 40.37 -31.64 31.59
CA GLU A 62 39.93 -32.08 32.91
C GLU A 62 38.99 -31.05 33.56
N GLU A 63 39.39 -29.76 33.57
CA GLU A 63 38.55 -28.67 34.07
C GLU A 63 37.25 -28.54 33.27
N LEU A 64 37.30 -28.78 31.94
CA LEU A 64 36.11 -28.74 31.09
C LEU A 64 35.13 -29.88 31.40
N ILE A 65 35.64 -31.08 31.70
CA ILE A 65 34.83 -32.22 32.14
C ILE A 65 34.12 -31.91 33.46
N GLU A 66 34.82 -31.31 34.42
CA GLU A 66 34.25 -30.92 35.72
C GLU A 66 33.11 -29.91 35.60
N LYS A 67 33.15 -29.05 34.57
CA LYS A 67 32.09 -28.07 34.29
C LYS A 67 30.79 -28.67 33.78
N LYS A 68 30.77 -29.95 33.39
CA LYS A 68 29.57 -30.67 32.92
C LYS A 68 28.79 -29.88 31.85
N PRO A 69 29.41 -29.60 30.69
CA PRO A 69 28.73 -28.89 29.61
C PRO A 69 27.46 -29.62 29.19
N THR A 70 26.42 -28.85 28.87
CA THR A 70 25.22 -29.39 28.23
C THR A 70 25.40 -29.53 26.73
N GLN A 71 26.17 -28.61 26.14
CA GLN A 71 26.46 -28.48 24.71
C GLN A 71 27.81 -27.79 24.53
N LEU A 72 28.47 -28.04 23.41
CA LEU A 72 29.76 -27.45 23.08
C LEU A 72 29.73 -26.76 21.72
N ILE A 73 30.32 -25.57 21.64
CA ILE A 73 30.62 -24.91 20.37
C ILE A 73 32.11 -24.70 20.26
N ILE A 74 32.67 -25.09 19.11
CA ILE A 74 34.06 -24.80 18.75
C ILE A 74 34.04 -23.64 17.74
N SER A 75 34.55 -22.49 18.15
CA SER A 75 34.51 -21.27 17.34
C SER A 75 35.43 -21.35 16.10
N PRO A 76 35.29 -20.41 15.16
CA PRO A 76 36.31 -20.14 14.16
C PRO A 76 37.63 -19.77 14.81
N GLY A 77 38.72 -19.85 14.03
CA GLY A 77 40.06 -19.50 14.45
C GLY A 77 41.00 -19.43 13.25
N PRO A 78 42.09 -18.65 13.32
CA PRO A 78 43.13 -18.64 12.30
C PRO A 78 43.98 -19.92 12.37
N GLY A 79 44.73 -20.19 11.30
CA GLY A 79 45.71 -21.28 11.27
C GLY A 79 45.15 -22.62 10.79
N HIS A 80 45.75 -23.72 11.23
CA HIS A 80 45.39 -25.08 10.86
C HIS A 80 44.94 -25.87 12.10
N PRO A 81 43.89 -26.73 12.00
CA PRO A 81 43.34 -27.45 13.16
C PRO A 81 44.41 -28.26 13.92
N ALA A 82 45.33 -28.90 13.22
CA ALA A 82 46.38 -29.72 13.85
C ALA A 82 47.40 -28.94 14.70
N THR A 83 47.58 -27.63 14.46
CA THR A 83 48.64 -26.82 15.09
C THR A 83 48.10 -25.69 15.96
N ASP A 84 46.95 -25.12 15.63
CA ASP A 84 46.50 -23.83 16.19
C ASP A 84 45.19 -23.92 17.00
N SER A 85 44.57 -25.10 17.07
CA SER A 85 43.24 -25.27 17.69
C SER A 85 43.24 -25.53 19.21
N GLY A 86 44.41 -25.53 19.85
CA GLY A 86 44.55 -25.79 21.28
C GLY A 86 43.84 -27.07 21.70
N ILE A 87 43.03 -27.02 22.76
CA ILE A 87 42.28 -28.19 23.25
C ILE A 87 41.12 -28.61 22.34
N SER A 88 40.74 -27.84 21.31
CA SER A 88 39.49 -28.05 20.56
C SER A 88 39.35 -29.47 19.98
N ARG A 89 40.44 -30.04 19.47
CA ARG A 89 40.46 -31.43 18.96
C ARG A 89 40.25 -32.46 20.06
N ASP A 90 40.83 -32.23 21.23
CA ASP A 90 40.69 -33.12 22.39
C ASP A 90 39.28 -33.03 22.99
N VAL A 91 38.69 -31.84 22.99
CA VAL A 91 37.29 -31.61 23.37
C VAL A 91 36.34 -32.39 22.44
N ILE A 92 36.51 -32.28 21.12
CA ILE A 92 35.68 -33.02 20.15
C ILE A 92 35.84 -34.53 20.37
N ARG A 93 37.06 -35.03 20.55
CA ARG A 93 37.33 -36.46 20.78
C ARG A 93 36.71 -36.96 22.08
N HIS A 94 36.78 -36.18 23.15
CA HIS A 94 36.27 -36.59 24.46
C HIS A 94 34.74 -36.53 24.55
N PHE A 95 34.13 -35.47 24.03
CA PHE A 95 32.70 -35.19 24.21
C PHE A 95 31.83 -35.69 23.05
N GLY A 96 32.42 -36.10 21.92
CA GLY A 96 31.72 -36.78 20.84
C GLY A 96 30.97 -38.00 21.37
N GLY A 97 29.66 -38.05 21.14
CA GLY A 97 28.81 -39.13 21.66
C GLY A 97 28.31 -38.92 23.09
N LYS A 98 28.66 -37.81 23.76
CA LYS A 98 28.19 -37.48 25.14
C LYS A 98 27.28 -36.27 25.19
N VAL A 99 27.60 -35.22 24.43
CA VAL A 99 26.81 -33.98 24.35
C VAL A 99 26.78 -33.47 22.91
N PRO A 100 25.82 -32.61 22.54
CA PRO A 100 25.82 -32.01 21.21
C PRO A 100 27.03 -31.10 21.00
N ILE A 101 27.67 -31.20 19.82
CA ILE A 101 28.83 -30.38 19.46
C ILE A 101 28.59 -29.68 18.12
N PHE A 102 28.78 -28.36 18.09
CA PHE A 102 28.69 -27.56 16.87
C PHE A 102 29.99 -26.84 16.55
N GLY A 103 30.50 -27.03 15.33
CA GLY A 103 31.77 -26.46 14.88
C GLY A 103 31.57 -25.40 13.81
N VAL A 104 32.21 -24.24 13.95
CA VAL A 104 32.16 -23.18 12.93
C VAL A 104 33.56 -22.92 12.37
N CYS A 105 33.70 -22.94 11.04
CA CYS A 105 34.95 -22.75 10.31
C CYS A 105 36.07 -23.69 10.82
N MET A 106 37.01 -23.19 11.61
CA MET A 106 38.04 -24.00 12.31
C MET A 106 37.41 -25.13 13.13
N GLY A 107 36.23 -24.92 13.74
CA GLY A 107 35.51 -25.98 14.46
C GLY A 107 35.10 -27.16 13.57
N LEU A 108 34.59 -26.89 12.36
CA LEU A 108 34.34 -27.94 11.37
C LEU A 108 35.64 -28.63 10.97
N GLN A 109 36.71 -27.87 10.75
CA GLN A 109 38.01 -28.41 10.34
C GLN A 109 38.61 -29.32 11.42
N CYS A 110 38.46 -28.97 12.69
CA CYS A 110 38.84 -29.83 13.81
C CYS A 110 38.04 -31.13 13.83
N MET A 111 36.73 -31.09 13.57
CA MET A 111 35.92 -32.31 13.47
C MET A 111 36.39 -33.19 12.31
N PHE A 112 36.65 -32.58 11.15
CA PHE A 112 37.15 -33.28 9.97
C PHE A 112 38.49 -33.98 10.24
N ASP A 113 39.43 -33.27 10.86
CA ASP A 113 40.77 -33.76 11.22
C ASP A 113 40.74 -34.85 12.30
N VAL A 114 39.96 -34.67 13.37
CA VAL A 114 39.86 -35.63 14.49
C VAL A 114 39.41 -37.02 14.02
N TYR A 115 38.56 -37.08 12.99
CA TYR A 115 38.07 -38.33 12.43
C TYR A 115 38.88 -38.83 11.22
N GLY A 116 40.07 -38.27 10.98
CA GLY A 116 41.03 -38.77 10.00
C GLY A 116 40.88 -38.18 8.60
N GLY A 117 40.10 -37.11 8.45
CA GLY A 117 39.98 -36.37 7.21
C GLY A 117 41.08 -35.33 7.06
N GLU A 118 41.48 -35.01 5.83
CA GLU A 118 42.51 -34.00 5.57
C GLU A 118 41.90 -32.64 5.24
N VAL A 119 42.39 -31.60 5.92
CA VAL A 119 42.07 -30.20 5.64
C VAL A 119 43.17 -29.63 4.74
N ARG A 120 42.80 -29.22 3.52
CA ARG A 120 43.72 -28.68 2.52
C ARG A 120 43.19 -27.36 1.96
N SER A 121 43.98 -26.70 1.12
CA SER A 121 43.55 -25.49 0.40
C SER A 121 42.26 -25.75 -0.39
N ALA A 122 41.26 -24.89 -0.21
CA ALA A 122 39.94 -24.97 -0.85
C ALA A 122 39.96 -24.54 -2.34
N GLY A 123 41.13 -24.19 -2.89
CA GLY A 123 41.31 -23.76 -4.29
C GLY A 123 40.86 -22.33 -4.60
N GLU A 124 40.01 -21.75 -3.75
CA GLU A 124 39.51 -20.38 -3.86
C GLU A 124 39.74 -19.59 -2.56
N TRP A 125 40.31 -18.39 -2.66
CA TRP A 125 40.48 -17.48 -1.53
C TRP A 125 39.24 -16.57 -1.41
N LEU A 126 38.31 -16.93 -0.53
CA LEU A 126 37.05 -16.21 -0.35
C LEU A 126 36.97 -15.63 1.07
N HIS A 127 37.13 -14.30 1.15
CA HIS A 127 37.01 -13.53 2.39
C HIS A 127 35.88 -12.51 2.25
N GLY A 128 34.81 -12.69 3.04
CA GLY A 128 33.70 -11.74 3.10
C GLY A 128 32.77 -11.75 1.89
N LYS A 129 32.73 -12.84 1.13
CA LYS A 129 31.77 -13.01 0.01
C LYS A 129 30.71 -14.05 0.36
N THR A 130 29.52 -13.86 -0.20
CA THR A 130 28.40 -14.78 -0.05
C THR A 130 28.40 -15.86 -1.13
N SER A 131 27.94 -17.06 -0.80
CA SER A 131 27.67 -18.14 -1.75
C SER A 131 26.27 -18.74 -1.50
N PRO A 132 25.56 -19.22 -2.53
CA PRO A 132 24.27 -19.88 -2.34
C PRO A 132 24.46 -21.29 -1.77
N LEU A 133 23.98 -21.52 -0.55
CA LEU A 133 24.14 -22.80 0.15
C LEU A 133 23.12 -23.85 -0.32
N THR A 134 23.59 -25.05 -0.63
CA THR A 134 22.72 -26.25 -0.75
C THR A 134 22.85 -27.09 0.51
N HIS A 135 21.75 -27.56 1.09
CA HIS A 135 21.76 -28.35 2.34
C HIS A 135 20.72 -29.46 2.36
N ASP A 136 20.86 -30.41 3.28
CA ASP A 136 19.96 -31.56 3.44
C ASP A 136 18.68 -31.28 4.24
N SER A 137 18.56 -30.08 4.82
CA SER A 137 17.41 -29.61 5.63
C SER A 137 17.23 -30.37 6.95
N LYS A 138 18.30 -31.00 7.45
CA LYS A 138 18.34 -31.69 8.73
C LYS A 138 19.23 -30.93 9.72
N GLY A 139 19.17 -31.31 10.99
CA GLY A 139 20.03 -30.75 12.04
C GLY A 139 19.92 -29.24 12.14
N VAL A 140 21.04 -28.52 12.07
CA VAL A 140 21.06 -27.05 12.11
C VAL A 140 20.35 -26.41 10.90
N PHE A 141 20.16 -27.14 9.81
CA PHE A 141 19.46 -26.68 8.60
C PHE A 141 17.95 -26.96 8.60
N ALA A 142 17.40 -27.49 9.70
CA ALA A 142 15.97 -27.75 9.80
C ALA A 142 15.13 -26.48 9.54
N ASP A 143 14.10 -26.64 8.71
CA ASP A 143 13.18 -25.58 8.28
C ASP A 143 13.85 -24.38 7.58
N LEU A 144 15.03 -24.54 6.97
CA LEU A 144 15.68 -23.50 6.17
C LEU A 144 15.35 -23.64 4.68
N GLU A 145 15.24 -22.49 4.01
CA GLU A 145 15.08 -22.44 2.55
C GLU A 145 16.39 -22.83 1.84
N GLN A 146 16.28 -23.46 0.68
CA GLN A 146 17.44 -23.78 -0.14
C GLN A 146 18.05 -22.52 -0.77
N ARG A 147 19.35 -22.55 -1.07
CA ARG A 147 20.12 -21.47 -1.71
C ARG A 147 20.18 -20.17 -0.91
N ILE A 148 20.10 -20.24 0.41
CA ILE A 148 20.34 -19.10 1.30
C ILE A 148 21.77 -18.55 1.11
N PRO A 149 21.96 -17.23 1.09
CA PRO A 149 23.30 -16.64 1.02
C PRO A 149 24.05 -16.88 2.34
N VAL A 150 25.27 -17.42 2.25
CA VAL A 150 26.16 -17.64 3.40
C VAL A 150 27.55 -17.04 3.18
N THR A 151 28.10 -16.43 4.22
CA THR A 151 29.41 -15.74 4.16
C THR A 151 30.56 -16.69 4.43
N ARG A 152 31.57 -16.65 3.56
CA ARG A 152 32.77 -17.48 3.65
C ARG A 152 34.00 -16.63 3.97
N TYR A 153 34.83 -17.11 4.90
CA TYR A 153 36.11 -16.51 5.31
C TYR A 153 37.20 -17.59 5.42
N HIS A 154 37.35 -18.41 4.39
CA HIS A 154 38.26 -19.55 4.44
C HIS A 154 39.07 -19.72 3.15
N SER A 155 40.31 -20.16 3.34
CA SER A 155 41.21 -20.67 2.30
C SER A 155 41.45 -22.18 2.45
N LEU A 156 41.06 -22.77 3.58
CA LEU A 156 41.16 -24.19 3.89
C LEU A 156 39.77 -24.81 4.04
N ALA A 157 39.59 -26.03 3.52
CA ALA A 157 38.37 -26.80 3.70
C ALA A 157 38.68 -28.31 3.69
N GLY A 158 37.77 -29.11 4.25
CA GLY A 158 37.80 -30.56 4.08
C GLY A 158 37.55 -30.95 2.61
N THR A 159 38.16 -32.04 2.16
CA THR A 159 38.05 -32.50 0.77
C THR A 159 37.14 -33.72 0.64
N HIS A 160 36.45 -33.86 -0.49
CA HIS A 160 35.61 -35.05 -0.75
C HIS A 160 36.39 -36.36 -0.74
N VAL A 161 37.66 -36.32 -1.17
CA VAL A 161 38.52 -37.52 -1.29
C VAL A 161 38.85 -38.12 0.07
N THR A 162 39.00 -37.26 1.08
CA THR A 162 39.39 -37.65 2.44
C THR A 162 38.23 -37.57 3.43
N LEU A 163 36.97 -37.52 2.96
CA LEU A 163 35.80 -37.51 3.83
C LEU A 163 35.76 -38.79 4.68
N PRO A 164 35.88 -38.71 6.01
CA PRO A 164 35.84 -39.87 6.88
C PRO A 164 34.52 -40.63 6.78
N GLU A 165 34.55 -41.96 6.87
CA GLU A 165 33.35 -42.79 6.75
C GLU A 165 32.30 -42.48 7.83
N CYS A 166 32.72 -42.04 9.02
CA CYS A 166 31.81 -41.66 10.10
C CYS A 166 31.14 -40.29 9.90
N LEU A 167 31.55 -39.51 8.90
CA LEU A 167 31.00 -38.21 8.56
C LEU A 167 30.17 -38.27 7.27
N GLU A 168 29.16 -37.42 7.18
CA GLU A 168 28.38 -37.17 5.98
C GLU A 168 28.37 -35.67 5.66
N ILE A 169 28.24 -35.31 4.39
CA ILE A 169 28.14 -33.92 3.96
C ILE A 169 26.70 -33.45 4.17
N SER A 170 26.51 -32.45 5.04
CA SER A 170 25.19 -31.86 5.32
C SER A 170 24.91 -30.61 4.48
N SER A 171 25.95 -29.91 3.99
CA SER A 171 25.79 -28.79 3.06
C SER A 171 27.01 -28.53 2.16
N TRP A 172 26.79 -27.92 0.99
CA TRP A 172 27.83 -27.61 0.00
C TRP A 172 27.44 -26.41 -0.88
N VAL A 173 28.44 -25.79 -1.53
CA VAL A 173 28.22 -24.88 -2.67
C VAL A 173 28.27 -25.71 -3.94
N ALA A 174 27.23 -25.63 -4.77
CA ALA A 174 27.18 -26.39 -6.03
C ALA A 174 28.18 -25.83 -7.06
N ASN A 175 28.78 -26.73 -7.86
CA ASN A 175 29.56 -26.35 -9.04
C ASN A 175 28.62 -25.77 -10.13
N PRO A 176 29.16 -25.07 -11.15
CA PRO A 176 28.35 -24.53 -12.26
C PRO A 176 27.50 -25.57 -13.00
N ASP A 177 27.92 -26.83 -13.00
CA ASP A 177 27.21 -27.97 -13.58
C ASP A 177 26.15 -28.61 -12.64
N GLY A 178 25.95 -28.03 -11.45
CA GLY A 178 25.02 -28.51 -10.43
C GLY A 178 25.54 -29.66 -9.55
N SER A 179 26.75 -30.16 -9.80
CA SER A 179 27.37 -31.20 -8.96
C SER A 179 27.79 -30.67 -7.58
N ARG A 180 28.06 -31.58 -6.63
CA ARG A 180 28.51 -31.21 -5.28
C ARG A 180 29.91 -30.57 -5.35
N GLY A 181 29.97 -29.25 -5.15
CA GLY A 181 31.21 -28.49 -5.08
C GLY A 181 31.76 -28.43 -3.66
N ILE A 182 32.14 -27.24 -3.19
CA ILE A 182 32.90 -27.07 -1.93
C ILE A 182 32.04 -27.45 -0.72
N ILE A 183 32.56 -28.36 0.13
CA ILE A 183 31.92 -28.76 1.39
C ILE A 183 31.73 -27.53 2.28
N GLN A 184 30.48 -27.29 2.69
CA GLN A 184 30.13 -26.18 3.59
C GLN A 184 29.57 -26.65 4.93
N GLY A 185 29.25 -27.93 5.07
CA GLY A 185 28.86 -28.52 6.34
C GLY A 185 29.00 -30.03 6.35
N ILE A 186 29.30 -30.56 7.52
CA ILE A 186 29.45 -31.98 7.79
C ILE A 186 28.63 -32.35 9.01
N ARG A 187 28.21 -33.61 9.08
CA ARG A 187 27.54 -34.19 10.24
C ARG A 187 28.14 -35.55 10.55
N HIS A 188 28.30 -35.89 11.82
CA HIS A 188 28.66 -37.25 12.20
C HIS A 188 27.44 -38.17 12.04
N LYS A 189 27.60 -39.40 11.53
CA LYS A 189 26.46 -40.30 11.26
C LYS A 189 25.74 -40.78 12.53
N VAL A 190 26.49 -40.89 13.64
CA VAL A 190 25.98 -41.39 14.94
C VAL A 190 25.86 -40.29 16.00
N PHE A 191 26.93 -39.56 16.29
CA PHE A 191 26.97 -38.51 17.33
C PHE A 191 26.20 -37.26 16.92
N ALA A 192 25.54 -36.61 17.88
CA ALA A 192 24.85 -35.33 17.71
C ALA A 192 25.84 -34.18 17.47
N MET A 193 26.56 -34.24 16.35
CA MET A 193 27.69 -33.40 16.02
C MET A 193 27.57 -32.92 14.57
N GLU A 194 27.60 -31.61 14.41
CA GLU A 194 27.48 -30.95 13.11
C GLU A 194 28.45 -29.77 13.02
N GLY A 195 29.01 -29.55 11.85
CA GLY A 195 29.91 -28.42 11.61
C GLY A 195 29.52 -27.67 10.36
N VAL A 196 29.83 -26.38 10.31
CA VAL A 196 29.71 -25.53 9.12
C VAL A 196 31.02 -24.80 8.84
N GLN A 197 31.37 -24.68 7.56
CA GLN A 197 32.61 -24.03 7.11
C GLN A 197 32.41 -22.52 6.87
N PHE A 198 31.19 -22.12 6.54
CA PHE A 198 30.77 -20.71 6.49
C PHE A 198 30.48 -20.19 7.91
N HIS A 199 30.25 -18.88 8.02
CA HIS A 199 30.06 -18.20 9.31
C HIS A 199 28.58 -17.83 9.52
N PRO A 200 27.79 -18.63 10.26
CA PRO A 200 26.38 -18.34 10.53
C PRO A 200 26.18 -17.01 11.27
N GLU A 201 27.17 -16.55 12.02
CA GLU A 201 27.17 -15.28 12.75
C GLU A 201 27.45 -14.04 11.88
N SER A 202 27.81 -14.23 10.61
CA SER A 202 28.16 -13.13 9.72
C SER A 202 26.92 -12.36 9.27
N ILE A 203 27.05 -11.04 9.20
CA ILE A 203 25.98 -10.10 8.80
C ILE A 203 25.37 -10.38 7.42
N LEU A 204 26.12 -10.99 6.50
CA LEU A 204 25.63 -11.34 5.16
C LEU A 204 25.10 -12.77 5.06
N THR A 205 25.08 -13.53 6.17
CA THR A 205 24.51 -14.88 6.22
C THR A 205 23.06 -14.83 6.62
N ALA A 206 22.18 -15.28 5.72
CA ALA A 206 20.76 -15.40 6.02
C ALA A 206 20.50 -16.55 7.02
N HIS A 207 19.55 -16.33 7.93
CA HIS A 207 19.06 -17.35 8.88
C HIS A 207 20.09 -17.94 9.87
N GLY A 208 21.24 -17.28 10.08
CA GLY A 208 22.27 -17.74 11.02
C GLY A 208 21.77 -17.99 12.46
N ARG A 209 20.94 -17.07 12.98
CA ARG A 209 20.29 -17.25 14.30
C ARG A 209 19.40 -18.49 14.38
N LYS A 210 18.72 -18.83 13.28
CA LYS A 210 17.88 -20.03 13.23
C LYS A 210 18.72 -21.30 13.26
N MET A 211 19.88 -21.32 12.59
CA MET A 211 20.84 -22.43 12.69
C MET A 211 21.33 -22.62 14.14
N ILE A 212 21.69 -21.52 14.81
CA ILE A 212 22.08 -21.55 16.22
C ILE A 212 20.94 -22.06 17.09
N LYS A 213 19.71 -21.54 16.90
CA LYS A 213 18.53 -22.01 17.63
C LYS A 213 18.27 -23.50 17.45
N ASN A 214 18.38 -24.00 16.22
CA ASN A 214 18.22 -25.42 15.91
C ASN A 214 19.25 -26.26 16.68
N PHE A 215 20.51 -25.81 16.75
CA PHE A 215 21.55 -26.45 17.57
C PHE A 215 21.22 -26.40 19.08
N LEU A 216 20.84 -25.23 19.60
CA LEU A 216 20.53 -25.05 21.01
C LEU A 216 19.43 -25.99 21.49
N LEU A 217 18.51 -26.40 20.61
CA LEU A 217 17.45 -27.33 20.95
C LEU A 217 17.91 -28.79 21.04
N MET A 218 19.09 -29.16 20.53
CA MET A 218 19.61 -30.53 20.52
C MET A 218 19.98 -31.03 21.93
N GLN A 219 19.81 -32.31 22.19
CA GLN A 219 20.15 -32.94 23.48
C GLN A 219 20.70 -34.35 23.29
N GLY A 220 21.45 -34.84 24.28
CA GLY A 220 22.07 -36.16 24.23
C GLY A 220 23.32 -36.20 23.35
N GLY A 221 24.02 -37.32 23.41
CA GLY A 221 25.29 -37.49 22.71
C GLY A 221 25.17 -38.03 21.29
N THR A 222 24.03 -38.64 20.95
CA THR A 222 23.77 -39.29 19.65
C THR A 222 22.49 -38.77 19.00
N TRP A 223 22.37 -38.89 17.67
CA TRP A 223 21.13 -38.48 16.98
C TRP A 223 19.91 -39.28 17.44
N ALA A 224 20.07 -40.59 17.67
CA ALA A 224 19.00 -41.44 18.17
C ALA A 224 18.54 -41.02 19.58
N GLU A 225 19.48 -40.66 20.46
CA GLU A 225 19.15 -40.12 21.78
C GLU A 225 18.48 -38.76 21.69
N ASN A 226 18.99 -37.87 20.82
CA ASN A 226 18.37 -36.58 20.57
C ASN A 226 16.92 -36.73 20.08
N GLU A 227 16.67 -37.57 19.08
CA GLU A 227 15.33 -37.84 18.56
C GLU A 227 14.40 -38.40 19.64
N ARG A 228 14.88 -39.34 20.45
CA ARG A 228 14.12 -39.88 21.58
C ARG A 228 13.78 -38.78 22.60
N LEU A 229 14.74 -37.97 23.02
CA LEU A 229 14.54 -36.89 23.99
C LEU A 229 13.61 -35.79 23.44
N GLN A 230 13.70 -35.47 22.14
CA GLN A 230 12.75 -34.57 21.48
C GLN A 230 11.33 -35.14 21.48
N ALA A 231 11.17 -36.44 21.21
CA ALA A 231 9.89 -37.12 21.23
C ALA A 231 9.30 -37.19 22.65
N GLU A 232 10.12 -37.50 23.66
CA GLU A 232 9.72 -37.50 25.08
C GLU A 232 9.32 -36.10 25.56
N ARG A 233 10.05 -35.06 25.14
CA ARG A 233 9.68 -33.65 25.41
C ARG A 233 8.39 -33.25 24.70
N ALA A 234 8.16 -33.74 23.48
CA ALA A 234 6.92 -33.52 22.75
C ALA A 234 5.72 -34.26 23.38
N ALA A 235 5.95 -35.40 24.05
CA ALA A 235 4.93 -36.19 24.72
C ALA A 235 4.63 -35.75 26.17
N SER A 236 5.62 -35.20 26.87
CA SER A 236 5.51 -34.69 28.25
C SER A 236 5.15 -33.22 28.34
N ALA A 237 5.26 -32.47 27.24
CA ALA A 237 4.65 -31.16 27.16
C ALA A 237 3.13 -31.32 27.35
N PRO A 238 2.45 -30.41 28.09
CA PRO A 238 0.99 -30.30 27.99
C PRO A 238 0.63 -30.26 26.51
N PRO A 239 -0.52 -30.83 26.09
CA PRO A 239 -0.87 -30.93 24.67
C PRO A 239 -0.53 -29.58 24.06
N LYS A 240 0.39 -29.57 23.07
CA LYS A 240 0.86 -28.32 22.48
C LYS A 240 -0.39 -27.45 22.34
N PRO A 241 -0.48 -26.27 22.98
CA PRO A 241 -1.54 -25.36 22.60
C PRO A 241 -1.36 -25.27 21.09
N LYS A 242 -2.38 -25.69 20.32
CA LYS A 242 -2.34 -25.71 18.85
C LYS A 242 -1.59 -24.46 18.45
N GLY A 243 -0.33 -24.61 17.99
CA GLY A 243 0.69 -23.56 18.14
C GLY A 243 0.07 -22.24 17.77
N ASN A 244 -0.08 -21.32 18.73
CA ASN A 244 -1.01 -20.19 18.62
C ASN A 244 -0.98 -19.70 17.19
N ASN A 245 -2.05 -19.99 16.43
CA ASN A 245 -2.05 -19.71 15.01
C ASN A 245 -1.68 -18.22 14.89
N ILE A 246 -0.92 -17.84 13.87
CA ILE A 246 -0.58 -16.44 13.63
C ILE A 246 -1.79 -15.52 13.74
N LEU A 247 -2.98 -16.00 13.34
CA LEU A 247 -4.27 -15.36 13.58
C LEU A 247 -4.56 -15.07 15.07
N GLN A 248 -4.35 -16.04 15.97
CA GLN A 248 -4.53 -15.87 17.41
C GLN A 248 -3.51 -14.89 18.00
N ARG A 249 -2.26 -14.87 17.49
CA ARG A 249 -1.25 -13.89 17.89
C ARG A 249 -1.66 -12.47 17.47
N ILE A 250 -2.09 -12.31 16.23
CA ILE A 250 -2.61 -11.04 15.70
C ILE A 250 -3.80 -10.58 16.54
N TYR A 251 -4.75 -11.48 16.77
CA TYR A 251 -5.95 -11.20 17.56
C TYR A 251 -5.61 -10.76 18.99
N ALA A 252 -4.72 -11.47 19.68
CA ALA A 252 -4.32 -11.15 21.04
C ALA A 252 -3.62 -9.78 21.14
N SER A 253 -2.68 -9.49 20.22
CA SER A 253 -2.02 -8.19 20.17
C SER A 253 -3.01 -7.06 19.85
N ARG A 254 -3.87 -7.26 18.83
CA ARG A 254 -4.86 -6.25 18.47
C ARG A 254 -5.84 -5.98 19.61
N LYS A 255 -6.25 -7.00 20.36
CA LYS A 255 -7.08 -6.84 21.55
C LYS A 255 -6.39 -6.00 22.63
N ALA A 256 -5.10 -6.21 22.87
CA ALA A 256 -4.32 -5.39 23.79
C ALA A 256 -4.21 -3.94 23.31
N ALA A 257 -3.92 -3.72 22.02
CA ALA A 257 -3.81 -2.38 21.43
C ALA A 257 -5.14 -1.61 21.52
N VAL A 258 -6.26 -2.22 21.13
CA VAL A 258 -7.60 -1.58 21.20
C VAL A 258 -8.02 -1.29 22.65
N ALA A 259 -7.56 -2.07 23.62
CA ALA A 259 -7.81 -1.80 25.04
C ALA A 259 -7.09 -0.53 25.53
N VAL A 260 -5.94 -0.20 24.94
CA VAL A 260 -5.21 1.05 25.20
C VAL A 260 -5.82 2.21 24.42
N GLU A 261 -6.09 2.03 23.13
CA GLU A 261 -6.67 3.06 22.24
C GLU A 261 -7.98 3.61 22.81
N ARG A 262 -8.89 2.74 23.28
CA ARG A 262 -10.19 3.16 23.83
C ARG A 262 -10.12 4.00 25.12
N GLN A 263 -8.94 4.14 25.73
CA GLN A 263 -8.73 4.96 26.92
C GLN A 263 -8.24 6.37 26.56
N ILE A 264 -7.69 6.54 25.36
CA ILE A 264 -7.16 7.82 24.87
C ILE A 264 -8.33 8.81 24.73
N PRO A 265 -8.27 10.00 25.35
CA PRO A 265 -9.27 11.04 25.14
C PRO A 265 -9.46 11.32 23.64
N SER A 266 -10.69 11.56 23.19
CA SER A 266 -11.12 11.65 21.77
C SER A 266 -11.27 10.31 21.03
N GLN A 267 -10.80 9.21 21.63
CA GLN A 267 -10.94 7.85 21.10
C GLN A 267 -11.71 6.96 22.07
N ARG A 268 -12.38 7.52 23.08
CA ARG A 268 -13.25 6.71 23.96
C ARG A 268 -14.54 6.43 23.24
N MET A 269 -15.19 5.31 23.59
CA MET A 269 -16.50 4.98 23.04
C MET A 269 -17.53 6.11 23.21
N GLU A 270 -17.52 6.78 24.37
CA GLU A 270 -18.39 7.94 24.65
C GLU A 270 -18.11 9.15 23.73
N ASP A 271 -16.83 9.42 23.45
CA ASP A 271 -16.39 10.51 22.56
C ASP A 271 -16.81 10.23 21.11
N LEU A 272 -16.57 9.00 20.65
CA LEU A 272 -17.00 8.56 19.31
C LEU A 272 -18.53 8.60 19.18
N GLN A 273 -19.25 8.16 20.21
CA GLN A 273 -20.71 8.18 20.20
C GLN A 273 -21.25 9.61 20.19
N ALA A 274 -20.62 10.54 20.93
CA ALA A 274 -20.95 11.96 20.88
C ALA A 274 -20.73 12.53 19.48
N ALA A 275 -19.58 12.25 18.85
CA ALA A 275 -19.29 12.68 17.48
C ALA A 275 -20.32 12.13 16.47
N TYR A 276 -20.67 10.85 16.59
CA TYR A 276 -21.66 10.23 15.71
C TYR A 276 -23.06 10.83 15.85
N ARG A 277 -23.50 11.14 17.08
CA ARG A 277 -24.78 11.83 17.34
C ARG A 277 -24.83 13.26 16.80
N LEU A 278 -23.68 13.87 16.56
CA LEU A 278 -23.54 15.19 15.94
C LEU A 278 -23.34 15.09 14.42
N ASP A 279 -23.70 13.96 13.81
CA ASP A 279 -23.61 13.70 12.37
C ASP A 279 -22.18 13.89 11.80
N ALA A 280 -21.15 13.65 12.62
CA ALA A 280 -19.76 13.80 12.18
C ALA A 280 -19.33 12.75 11.13
N ALA A 281 -20.05 11.63 11.02
CA ALA A 281 -19.72 10.57 10.09
C ALA A 281 -20.02 10.97 8.64
N PRO A 282 -19.07 10.84 7.70
CA PRO A 282 -19.27 11.28 6.31
C PRO A 282 -20.35 10.44 5.60
N PRO A 283 -20.91 10.92 4.47
CA PRO A 283 -21.88 10.14 3.69
C PRO A 283 -21.33 8.78 3.23
N LEU A 284 -22.15 7.75 3.43
CA LEU A 284 -21.84 6.34 3.13
C LEU A 284 -22.32 5.94 1.72
N VAL A 285 -21.55 5.08 1.06
CA VAL A 285 -21.93 4.38 -0.18
C VAL A 285 -22.44 2.97 0.16
N PRO A 286 -23.69 2.61 -0.17
CA PRO A 286 -24.23 1.29 0.16
C PRO A 286 -23.43 0.16 -0.51
N PHE A 287 -22.76 -0.66 0.31
CA PHE A 287 -21.80 -1.68 -0.14
C PHE A 287 -22.39 -2.69 -1.14
N VAL A 288 -23.58 -3.23 -0.86
CA VAL A 288 -24.27 -4.19 -1.74
C VAL A 288 -24.59 -3.59 -3.10
N ASN A 289 -25.14 -2.37 -3.13
CA ASN A 289 -25.46 -1.69 -4.38
C ASN A 289 -24.21 -1.38 -5.18
N ARG A 290 -23.10 -1.08 -4.49
CA ARG A 290 -21.83 -0.76 -5.12
C ARG A 290 -21.19 -1.94 -5.84
N LEU A 291 -21.25 -3.14 -5.25
CA LEU A 291 -20.81 -4.35 -5.93
C LEU A 291 -21.66 -4.66 -7.18
N ARG A 292 -22.97 -4.37 -7.14
CA ARG A 292 -23.88 -4.59 -8.29
C ARG A 292 -23.73 -3.56 -9.41
N GLN A 293 -23.15 -2.39 -9.13
CA GLN A 293 -22.95 -1.29 -10.07
C GLN A 293 -21.50 -1.23 -10.57
N SER A 294 -20.85 -2.39 -10.66
CA SER A 294 -19.49 -2.49 -11.15
C SER A 294 -19.42 -2.23 -12.66
N PRO A 295 -18.34 -1.61 -13.16
CA PRO A 295 -18.08 -1.55 -14.60
C PRO A 295 -17.58 -2.89 -15.18
N PHE A 296 -17.38 -3.90 -14.33
CA PHE A 296 -16.92 -5.24 -14.71
C PHE A 296 -17.97 -6.31 -14.41
N ASP A 297 -17.91 -7.44 -15.12
CA ASP A 297 -18.81 -8.58 -14.88
C ASP A 297 -18.64 -9.17 -13.47
N VAL A 298 -17.41 -9.13 -12.94
CA VAL A 298 -17.07 -9.50 -11.56
C VAL A 298 -16.45 -8.27 -10.91
N ALA A 299 -17.06 -7.79 -9.83
CA ALA A 299 -16.65 -6.55 -9.20
C ALA A 299 -15.24 -6.65 -8.59
N LEU A 300 -14.44 -5.60 -8.77
CA LEU A 300 -13.10 -5.56 -8.17
C LEU A 300 -13.12 -4.86 -6.79
N MET A 301 -12.60 -5.56 -5.78
CA MET A 301 -12.23 -5.01 -4.49
C MET A 301 -10.69 -4.90 -4.41
N ALA A 302 -10.16 -3.71 -4.69
CA ALA A 302 -8.72 -3.48 -4.75
C ALA A 302 -8.16 -3.17 -3.35
N GLU A 303 -7.19 -3.97 -2.89
CA GLU A 303 -6.63 -3.88 -1.54
C GLU A 303 -5.32 -3.09 -1.51
N ILE A 304 -5.23 -2.18 -0.53
CA ILE A 304 -4.02 -1.42 -0.21
C ILE A 304 -3.36 -2.07 1.00
N LYS A 305 -2.16 -2.59 0.81
CA LYS A 305 -1.43 -3.37 1.83
C LYS A 305 0.08 -3.20 1.67
N ARG A 306 0.77 -2.88 2.77
CA ARG A 306 2.24 -2.66 2.78
C ARG A 306 3.04 -3.89 3.22
N ALA A 307 2.43 -4.75 4.03
CA ALA A 307 3.04 -5.95 4.57
C ALA A 307 2.02 -7.09 4.73
N SER A 308 2.50 -8.31 4.98
CA SER A 308 1.63 -9.41 5.41
C SER A 308 2.38 -10.38 6.31
N PRO A 309 1.67 -11.12 7.19
CA PRO A 309 2.29 -12.10 8.07
C PRO A 309 3.14 -13.16 7.33
N SER A 310 2.75 -13.54 6.11
CA SER A 310 3.42 -14.56 5.31
C SER A 310 4.62 -14.05 4.51
N LYS A 311 4.67 -12.75 4.17
CA LYS A 311 5.67 -12.19 3.23
C LYS A 311 6.48 -11.03 3.80
N GLY A 312 6.23 -10.64 5.05
CA GLY A 312 6.85 -9.47 5.65
C GLY A 312 6.44 -8.17 4.96
N ILE A 313 7.29 -7.14 5.10
CA ILE A 313 7.12 -5.82 4.47
C ILE A 313 7.61 -5.91 3.03
N PHE A 314 6.80 -5.46 2.08
CA PHE A 314 7.20 -5.44 0.66
C PHE A 314 6.95 -4.10 -0.03
N ALA A 315 6.22 -3.16 0.58
CA ALA A 315 5.94 -1.88 -0.05
C ALA A 315 5.60 -0.78 0.98
N LEU A 316 6.58 -0.43 1.82
CA LEU A 316 6.40 0.54 2.92
C LEU A 316 6.23 1.98 2.42
N ASP A 317 6.74 2.28 1.23
CA ASP A 317 6.71 3.57 0.55
C ASP A 317 5.36 3.89 -0.12
N ILE A 318 4.42 2.93 -0.17
CA ILE A 318 3.10 3.16 -0.75
C ILE A 318 2.35 4.24 0.01
N ASN A 319 1.94 5.26 -0.75
CA ASN A 319 1.00 6.27 -0.34
C ASN A 319 -0.45 5.79 -0.61
N ALA A 320 -1.16 5.40 0.46
CA ALA A 320 -2.53 4.88 0.40
C ALA A 320 -3.52 5.80 -0.36
N PRO A 321 -3.59 7.13 -0.12
CA PRO A 321 -4.54 7.97 -0.85
C PRO A 321 -4.26 8.04 -2.35
N THR A 322 -2.99 8.13 -2.75
CA THR A 322 -2.62 8.12 -4.18
C THR A 322 -3.01 6.81 -4.84
N GLN A 323 -2.77 5.69 -4.15
CA GLN A 323 -3.09 4.36 -4.67
C GLN A 323 -4.62 4.14 -4.79
N ALA A 324 -5.39 4.53 -3.77
CA ALA A 324 -6.84 4.45 -3.79
C ALA A 324 -7.45 5.20 -4.97
N ARG A 325 -6.90 6.38 -5.28
CA ARG A 325 -7.35 7.18 -6.43
C ARG A 325 -7.06 6.51 -7.76
N LYS A 326 -5.88 5.89 -7.92
CA LYS A 326 -5.56 5.08 -9.10
C LYS A 326 -6.53 3.91 -9.25
N TYR A 327 -6.78 3.15 -8.18
CA TYR A 327 -7.71 2.02 -8.19
C TYR A 327 -9.14 2.44 -8.52
N ALA A 328 -9.61 3.55 -7.95
CA ALA A 328 -10.94 4.10 -8.25
C ALA A 328 -11.07 4.44 -9.74
N LEU A 329 -10.12 5.18 -10.31
CA LEU A 329 -10.13 5.56 -11.73
C LEU A 329 -9.95 4.37 -12.68
N ALA A 330 -9.36 3.27 -12.21
CA ALA A 330 -9.23 2.02 -12.94
C ALA A 330 -10.51 1.14 -12.88
N GLY A 331 -11.56 1.56 -12.15
CA GLY A 331 -12.85 0.87 -12.10
C GLY A 331 -13.05 -0.03 -10.88
N ALA A 332 -12.19 0.04 -9.86
CA ALA A 332 -12.44 -0.68 -8.60
C ALA A 332 -13.79 -0.26 -8.01
N SER A 333 -14.62 -1.23 -7.62
CA SER A 333 -15.90 -0.99 -6.96
C SER A 333 -15.74 -0.80 -5.46
N VAL A 334 -14.68 -1.38 -4.89
CA VAL A 334 -14.34 -1.25 -3.47
C VAL A 334 -12.85 -1.03 -3.31
N ILE A 335 -12.47 -0.15 -2.39
CA ILE A 335 -11.10 -0.02 -1.91
C ILE A 335 -11.01 -0.66 -0.53
N SER A 336 -10.27 -1.76 -0.42
CA SER A 336 -9.97 -2.41 0.85
C SER A 336 -8.72 -1.77 1.46
N VAL A 337 -8.84 -1.20 2.64
CA VAL A 337 -7.74 -0.54 3.35
C VAL A 337 -7.39 -1.35 4.58
N LEU A 338 -6.17 -1.88 4.64
CA LEU A 338 -5.65 -2.51 5.86
C LEU A 338 -5.41 -1.44 6.92
N THR A 339 -6.00 -1.60 8.09
CA THR A 339 -5.81 -0.68 9.23
C THR A 339 -5.03 -1.28 10.39
N GLU A 340 -4.66 -2.56 10.29
CA GLU A 340 -3.86 -3.27 11.31
C GLU A 340 -2.38 -2.83 11.24
N PRO A 341 -1.81 -2.30 12.35
CA PRO A 341 -0.50 -1.63 12.32
C PRO A 341 0.72 -2.55 12.41
N GLU A 342 0.63 -3.69 13.09
CA GLU A 342 1.81 -4.49 13.46
C GLU A 342 2.26 -5.44 12.34
N TRP A 343 1.33 -6.20 11.75
CA TRP A 343 1.61 -7.19 10.70
C TRP A 343 1.35 -6.68 9.29
N PHE A 344 0.36 -5.79 9.11
CA PHE A 344 -0.01 -5.28 7.79
C PHE A 344 0.56 -3.88 7.49
N LYS A 345 1.11 -3.21 8.51
CA LYS A 345 1.63 -1.83 8.45
C LYS A 345 0.58 -0.84 7.90
N GLY A 346 -0.67 -1.06 8.28
CA GLY A 346 -1.81 -0.19 8.02
C GLY A 346 -2.06 0.77 9.17
N SER A 347 -3.01 1.68 8.98
CA SER A 347 -3.45 2.60 10.03
C SER A 347 -4.86 3.09 9.79
N ILE A 348 -5.56 3.51 10.85
CA ILE A 348 -6.86 4.16 10.71
C ILE A 348 -6.74 5.50 9.95
N GLN A 349 -5.56 6.15 10.01
CA GLN A 349 -5.27 7.36 9.25
C GLN A 349 -5.20 7.10 7.74
N ASP A 350 -4.77 5.91 7.31
CA ASP A 350 -4.83 5.52 5.90
C ASP A 350 -6.27 5.48 5.41
N LEU A 351 -7.18 4.88 6.20
CA LEU A 351 -8.61 4.84 5.89
C LEU A 351 -9.19 6.26 5.75
N ARG A 352 -8.92 7.13 6.73
CA ARG A 352 -9.33 8.54 6.71
C ARG A 352 -8.82 9.26 5.48
N ALA A 353 -7.53 9.13 5.18
CA ALA A 353 -6.88 9.80 4.05
C ALA A 353 -7.44 9.31 2.71
N VAL A 354 -7.63 7.99 2.56
CA VAL A 354 -8.29 7.37 1.40
C VAL A 354 -9.71 7.92 1.24
N ARG A 355 -10.50 8.00 2.32
CA ARG A 355 -11.83 8.60 2.24
C ARG A 355 -11.75 10.05 1.77
N GLN A 356 -10.87 10.87 2.34
CA GLN A 356 -10.77 12.29 2.02
C GLN A 356 -10.43 12.56 0.54
N VAL A 357 -9.50 11.79 -0.06
CA VAL A 357 -9.11 12.02 -1.47
C VAL A 357 -10.13 11.50 -2.49
N LEU A 358 -10.96 10.54 -2.09
CA LEU A 358 -12.08 10.05 -2.90
C LEU A 358 -13.35 10.92 -2.73
N ASP A 359 -13.31 11.94 -1.87
CA ASP A 359 -14.45 12.83 -1.68
C ASP A 359 -14.73 13.69 -2.92
N GLY A 360 -16.03 13.88 -3.21
CA GLY A 360 -16.48 14.58 -4.41
C GLY A 360 -16.25 13.84 -5.73
N MET A 361 -15.73 12.61 -5.72
CA MET A 361 -15.65 11.75 -6.91
C MET A 361 -17.04 11.17 -7.22
N PRO A 362 -17.65 11.50 -8.38
CA PRO A 362 -18.89 10.86 -8.80
C PRO A 362 -18.68 9.35 -8.89
N ASN A 363 -19.64 8.59 -8.36
CA ASN A 363 -19.60 7.14 -8.36
C ASN A 363 -18.35 6.52 -7.68
N ARG A 364 -17.81 7.17 -6.63
CA ARG A 364 -16.66 6.64 -5.88
C ARG A 364 -16.86 5.17 -5.44
N PRO A 365 -15.77 4.38 -5.30
CA PRO A 365 -15.85 3.06 -4.69
C PRO A 365 -16.31 3.13 -3.24
N ALA A 366 -16.87 2.02 -2.75
CA ALA A 366 -17.05 1.80 -1.32
C ALA A 366 -15.69 1.58 -0.66
N ILE A 367 -15.56 1.94 0.62
CA ILE A 367 -14.32 1.79 1.38
C ILE A 367 -14.54 0.70 2.43
N LEU A 368 -13.76 -0.37 2.33
CA LEU A 368 -13.74 -1.47 3.28
C LEU A 368 -12.60 -1.26 4.29
N ARG A 369 -12.93 -1.17 5.58
CA ARG A 369 -11.92 -1.35 6.64
C ARG A 369 -11.60 -2.84 6.77
N LYS A 370 -10.38 -3.20 6.41
CA LYS A 370 -9.85 -4.56 6.55
C LYS A 370 -8.99 -4.62 7.82
N ASP A 371 -9.53 -5.24 8.85
CA ASP A 371 -8.93 -5.34 10.19
C ASP A 371 -9.50 -6.57 10.92
N PHE A 372 -8.97 -6.87 12.09
CA PHE A 372 -9.49 -7.88 13.01
C PHE A 372 -10.45 -7.20 13.98
N ILE A 373 -11.74 -7.19 13.63
CA ILE A 373 -12.80 -6.49 14.39
C ILE A 373 -13.45 -7.44 15.40
N PHE A 374 -13.44 -7.05 16.68
CA PHE A 374 -14.01 -7.82 17.79
C PHE A 374 -14.73 -6.94 18.83
N ASP A 375 -14.80 -5.63 18.60
CA ASP A 375 -15.44 -4.68 19.49
C ASP A 375 -16.23 -3.63 18.68
N GLU A 376 -17.40 -3.23 19.20
CA GLU A 376 -18.27 -2.19 18.61
C GLU A 376 -17.52 -0.85 18.49
N TYR A 377 -16.57 -0.60 19.40
CA TYR A 377 -15.64 0.52 19.33
C TYR A 377 -14.98 0.63 17.95
N GLN A 378 -14.43 -0.47 17.42
CA GLN A 378 -13.73 -0.48 16.13
C GLN A 378 -14.69 -0.20 14.97
N ILE A 379 -15.96 -0.62 15.08
CA ILE A 379 -16.97 -0.40 14.04
C ILE A 379 -17.38 1.08 14.02
N LEU A 380 -17.61 1.67 15.20
CA LEU A 380 -17.96 3.09 15.29
C LEU A 380 -16.80 3.99 14.84
N GLU A 381 -15.58 3.65 15.24
CA GLU A 381 -14.35 4.28 14.74
C GLU A 381 -14.30 4.19 13.21
N ALA A 382 -14.49 3.00 12.62
CA ALA A 382 -14.49 2.84 11.17
C ALA A 382 -15.52 3.74 10.47
N ARG A 383 -16.74 3.82 11.02
CA ARG A 383 -17.83 4.62 10.44
C ARG A 383 -17.51 6.11 10.44
N LEU A 384 -16.97 6.64 11.54
CA LEU A 384 -16.58 8.04 11.68
C LEU A 384 -15.41 8.40 10.76
N GLU A 385 -14.49 7.47 10.58
CA GLU A 385 -13.31 7.62 9.71
C GLU A 385 -13.63 7.44 8.22
N GLY A 386 -14.87 7.05 7.91
CA GLY A 386 -15.41 7.03 6.57
C GLY A 386 -15.34 5.70 5.85
N ALA A 387 -15.26 4.59 6.58
CA ALA A 387 -15.59 3.28 6.03
C ALA A 387 -17.07 3.23 5.62
N ASP A 388 -17.34 2.54 4.51
CA ASP A 388 -18.68 2.20 4.05
C ASP A 388 -19.06 0.76 4.42
N THR A 389 -18.07 -0.07 4.73
CA THR A 389 -18.22 -1.45 5.19
C THR A 389 -16.99 -1.90 5.99
N ILE A 390 -17.14 -2.99 6.71
CA ILE A 390 -16.14 -3.57 7.62
C ILE A 390 -16.05 -5.08 7.42
N LEU A 391 -14.90 -5.67 7.76
CA LEU A 391 -14.68 -7.12 7.74
C LEU A 391 -15.08 -7.75 9.08
N LEU A 392 -15.89 -8.82 9.05
CA LEU A 392 -16.13 -9.70 10.20
C LEU A 392 -15.66 -11.12 9.86
N ILE A 393 -14.81 -11.71 10.70
CA ILE A 393 -14.19 -13.02 10.44
C ILE A 393 -14.84 -14.08 11.31
N VAL A 394 -15.58 -15.03 10.71
CA VAL A 394 -16.34 -16.05 11.46
C VAL A 394 -15.40 -16.93 12.30
N LYS A 395 -14.24 -17.30 11.76
CA LYS A 395 -13.24 -18.13 12.46
C LYS A 395 -12.71 -17.50 13.76
N MET A 396 -12.77 -16.17 13.89
CA MET A 396 -12.22 -15.42 15.02
C MET A 396 -13.27 -15.14 16.11
N LEU A 397 -14.54 -15.06 15.73
CA LEU A 397 -15.62 -14.57 16.57
C LEU A 397 -16.55 -15.72 16.98
N ASP A 398 -16.90 -15.78 18.25
CA ASP A 398 -18.02 -16.63 18.66
C ASP A 398 -19.34 -16.09 18.06
N GLN A 399 -20.35 -16.96 17.94
CA GLN A 399 -21.59 -16.62 17.23
C GLN A 399 -22.36 -15.48 17.89
N ALA A 400 -22.33 -15.37 19.22
CA ALA A 400 -23.05 -14.31 19.93
C ALA A 400 -22.37 -12.96 19.70
N LEU A 401 -21.04 -12.91 19.75
CA LEU A 401 -20.26 -11.74 19.43
C LEU A 401 -20.39 -11.35 17.96
N LEU A 402 -20.34 -12.31 17.04
CA LEU A 402 -20.52 -12.09 15.60
C LEU A 402 -21.89 -11.45 15.31
N GLN A 403 -22.97 -12.00 15.88
CA GLN A 403 -24.32 -11.45 15.73
C GLN A 403 -24.38 -10.00 16.23
N ARG A 404 -23.87 -9.75 17.43
CA ARG A 404 -23.85 -8.41 18.02
C ARG A 404 -23.10 -7.39 17.16
N LEU A 405 -21.92 -7.75 16.66
CA LEU A 405 -21.11 -6.87 15.80
C LEU A 405 -21.75 -6.64 14.43
N TYR A 406 -22.38 -7.68 13.86
CA TYR A 406 -23.12 -7.57 12.61
C TYR A 406 -24.31 -6.60 12.76
N ASP A 407 -25.14 -6.79 13.79
CA ASP A 407 -26.30 -5.94 14.06
C ASP A 407 -25.89 -4.49 14.33
N TYR A 408 -24.81 -4.29 15.09
CA TYR A 408 -24.28 -2.96 15.35
C TYR A 408 -23.80 -2.27 14.06
N SER A 409 -23.05 -2.97 13.20
CA SER A 409 -22.63 -2.44 11.90
C SER A 409 -23.81 -2.05 11.01
N VAL A 410 -24.83 -2.91 10.93
CA VAL A 410 -26.05 -2.65 10.16
C VAL A 410 -26.82 -1.46 10.73
N SER A 411 -26.86 -1.29 12.05
CA SER A 411 -27.49 -0.12 12.70
C SER A 411 -26.82 1.21 12.33
N LEU A 412 -25.53 1.19 11.97
CA LEU A 412 -24.77 2.34 11.47
C LEU A 412 -24.86 2.52 9.93
N GLY A 413 -25.63 1.66 9.26
CA GLY A 413 -25.82 1.64 7.80
C GLY A 413 -24.74 0.90 7.01
N MET A 414 -23.82 0.19 7.69
CA MET A 414 -22.72 -0.55 7.06
C MET A 414 -23.05 -2.05 7.00
N GLU A 415 -23.35 -2.58 5.81
CA GLU A 415 -23.43 -4.03 5.59
C GLU A 415 -22.01 -4.64 5.65
N PRO A 416 -21.71 -5.57 6.57
CA PRO A 416 -20.38 -6.16 6.68
C PRO A 416 -20.04 -7.12 5.53
N LEU A 417 -18.75 -7.21 5.20
CA LEU A 417 -18.19 -8.37 4.50
C LEU A 417 -17.91 -9.48 5.53
N VAL A 418 -18.70 -10.55 5.52
CA VAL A 418 -18.52 -11.67 6.46
C VAL A 418 -17.59 -12.71 5.84
N GLU A 419 -16.39 -12.86 6.39
CA GLU A 419 -15.35 -13.77 5.89
C GLU A 419 -15.50 -15.19 6.46
N VAL A 420 -15.46 -16.17 5.56
CA VAL A 420 -15.56 -17.61 5.83
C VAL A 420 -14.47 -18.38 5.08
N GLN A 421 -14.11 -19.55 5.60
CA GLN A 421 -13.10 -20.43 5.00
C GLN A 421 -13.65 -21.83 4.68
N ASN A 422 -14.70 -22.29 5.35
CA ASN A 422 -15.23 -23.66 5.21
C ASN A 422 -16.76 -23.72 5.31
N ALA A 423 -17.34 -24.91 5.10
CA ALA A 423 -18.79 -25.13 5.07
C ALA A 423 -19.48 -24.83 6.42
N GLN A 424 -18.81 -25.07 7.55
CA GLN A 424 -19.36 -24.78 8.86
C GLN A 424 -19.48 -23.26 9.07
N GLU A 425 -18.43 -22.52 8.74
CA GLU A 425 -18.41 -21.05 8.80
C GLU A 425 -19.42 -20.45 7.81
N MET A 426 -19.53 -21.02 6.61
CA MET A 426 -20.55 -20.62 5.62
C MET A 426 -21.97 -20.77 6.17
N THR A 427 -22.26 -21.88 6.85
CA THR A 427 -23.57 -22.11 7.48
C THR A 427 -23.87 -21.05 8.53
N ILE A 428 -22.87 -20.63 9.31
CA ILE A 428 -23.00 -19.56 10.31
C ILE A 428 -23.30 -18.23 9.61
N ALA A 429 -22.54 -17.87 8.57
CA ALA A 429 -22.73 -16.61 7.84
C ALA A 429 -24.10 -16.53 7.13
N VAL A 430 -24.60 -17.64 6.58
CA VAL A 430 -25.94 -17.72 5.99
C VAL A 430 -27.02 -17.57 7.05
N LYS A 431 -26.89 -18.24 8.20
CA LYS A 431 -27.85 -18.11 9.31
C LYS A 431 -27.86 -16.72 9.94
N LEU A 432 -26.71 -16.05 9.96
CA LEU A 432 -26.57 -14.65 10.37
C LEU A 432 -27.37 -13.70 9.47
N GLY A 433 -27.68 -14.11 8.24
CA GLY A 433 -28.38 -13.27 7.25
C GLY A 433 -27.46 -12.31 6.50
N ALA A 434 -26.15 -12.59 6.46
CA ALA A 434 -25.17 -11.76 5.77
C ALA A 434 -25.51 -11.60 4.28
N LYS A 435 -25.54 -10.35 3.78
CA LYS A 435 -25.82 -10.09 2.35
C LYS A 435 -24.57 -10.17 1.48
N VAL A 436 -23.39 -10.06 2.07
CA VAL A 436 -22.11 -10.21 1.38
C VAL A 436 -21.20 -11.13 2.19
N ILE A 437 -20.82 -12.25 1.57
CA ILE A 437 -19.95 -13.27 2.18
C ILE A 437 -18.66 -13.36 1.37
N GLY A 438 -17.52 -13.22 2.06
CA GLY A 438 -16.19 -13.37 1.48
C GLY A 438 -15.62 -14.75 1.75
N VAL A 439 -15.33 -15.53 0.71
CA VAL A 439 -14.65 -16.82 0.84
C VAL A 439 -13.14 -16.60 0.76
N ASN A 440 -12.44 -16.86 1.85
CA ASN A 440 -10.98 -16.76 1.86
C ASN A 440 -10.36 -18.04 1.31
N ASN A 441 -9.89 -17.98 0.05
CA ASN A 441 -9.20 -19.09 -0.60
C ASN A 441 -7.84 -19.37 0.04
N ARG A 442 -7.32 -18.45 0.85
CA ARG A 442 -6.11 -18.67 1.64
C ARG A 442 -6.45 -19.22 3.02
N ASN A 443 -5.82 -20.32 3.38
CA ASN A 443 -5.93 -20.84 4.72
C ASN A 443 -5.26 -19.90 5.74
N LEU A 444 -6.02 -19.39 6.71
CA LEU A 444 -5.50 -18.46 7.73
C LEU A 444 -4.58 -19.12 8.77
N GLU A 445 -4.43 -20.45 8.75
CA GLU A 445 -3.49 -21.24 9.56
C GLU A 445 -2.24 -21.64 8.76
N SER A 446 -2.41 -22.21 7.57
CA SER A 446 -1.29 -22.73 6.75
C SER A 446 -0.81 -21.78 5.65
N PHE A 447 -1.57 -20.72 5.35
CA PHE A 447 -1.36 -19.79 4.22
C PHE A 447 -1.39 -20.40 2.81
N GLU A 448 -1.70 -21.68 2.68
CA GLU A 448 -1.96 -22.35 1.39
C GLU A 448 -3.19 -21.76 0.70
N VAL A 449 -3.17 -21.70 -0.62
CA VAL A 449 -4.24 -21.12 -1.43
C VAL A 449 -4.91 -22.22 -2.24
N ASP A 450 -6.23 -22.35 -2.08
CA ASP A 450 -7.09 -23.27 -2.84
C ASP A 450 -8.27 -22.50 -3.45
N LEU A 451 -8.19 -22.26 -4.76
CA LEU A 451 -9.19 -21.51 -5.53
C LEU A 451 -10.51 -22.27 -5.71
N ASP A 452 -10.53 -23.60 -5.57
CA ASP A 452 -11.75 -24.41 -5.72
C ASP A 452 -12.67 -24.29 -4.50
N THR A 453 -12.17 -23.71 -3.40
CA THR A 453 -12.95 -23.51 -2.16
C THR A 453 -14.22 -22.71 -2.41
N THR A 454 -14.14 -21.68 -3.25
CA THR A 454 -15.29 -20.80 -3.53
C THR A 454 -16.39 -21.54 -4.29
N GLY A 455 -16.04 -22.28 -5.34
CA GLY A 455 -16.99 -23.11 -6.09
C GLY A 455 -17.67 -24.16 -5.22
N ARG A 456 -16.94 -24.84 -4.33
CA ARG A 456 -17.50 -25.84 -3.40
C ARG A 456 -18.55 -25.26 -2.45
N LEU A 457 -18.33 -24.03 -1.97
CA LEU A 457 -19.21 -23.38 -1.00
C LEU A 457 -20.41 -22.65 -1.64
N ARG A 458 -20.36 -22.35 -2.95
CA ARG A 458 -21.42 -21.58 -3.63
C ARG A 458 -22.81 -22.18 -3.45
N SER A 459 -22.92 -23.52 -3.52
CA SER A 459 -24.20 -24.24 -3.42
C SER A 459 -24.93 -24.05 -2.09
N MET A 460 -24.24 -23.61 -1.03
CA MET A 460 -24.80 -23.39 0.30
C MET A 460 -25.44 -22.01 0.46
N VAL A 461 -25.23 -21.10 -0.48
CA VAL A 461 -25.54 -19.67 -0.34
C VAL A 461 -26.77 -19.30 -1.16
N PRO A 462 -27.75 -18.57 -0.59
CA PRO A 462 -28.92 -18.09 -1.32
C PRO A 462 -28.54 -17.23 -2.55
N GLU A 463 -29.38 -17.22 -3.59
CA GLU A 463 -29.11 -16.46 -4.82
C GLU A 463 -28.97 -14.95 -4.59
N GLN A 464 -29.69 -14.40 -3.62
CA GLN A 464 -29.69 -12.97 -3.30
C GLN A 464 -28.42 -12.49 -2.55
N THR A 465 -27.65 -13.42 -1.96
CA THR A 465 -26.44 -13.12 -1.21
C THR A 465 -25.25 -13.04 -2.17
N LEU A 466 -24.48 -11.96 -2.08
CA LEU A 466 -23.31 -11.78 -2.91
C LEU A 466 -22.13 -12.59 -2.35
N ILE A 467 -21.47 -13.38 -3.19
CA ILE A 467 -20.22 -14.06 -2.85
C ILE A 467 -19.03 -13.28 -3.42
N CYS A 468 -18.04 -13.08 -2.56
CA CYS A 468 -16.75 -12.50 -2.94
C CYS A 468 -15.64 -13.54 -2.76
N ALA A 469 -14.78 -13.75 -3.76
CA ALA A 469 -13.58 -14.57 -3.60
C ALA A 469 -12.42 -13.70 -3.10
N LEU A 470 -11.79 -14.13 -2.01
CA LEU A 470 -10.69 -13.41 -1.36
C LEU A 470 -9.40 -14.22 -1.49
N SER A 471 -8.32 -13.55 -1.87
CA SER A 471 -6.97 -14.12 -2.05
C SER A 471 -6.82 -15.05 -3.25
N GLY A 472 -5.61 -15.07 -3.82
CA GLY A 472 -5.21 -16.05 -4.85
C GLY A 472 -5.51 -15.66 -6.30
N ILE A 473 -6.19 -14.53 -6.54
CA ILE A 473 -6.51 -14.03 -7.88
C ILE A 473 -5.33 -13.21 -8.41
N ASN A 474 -4.71 -13.66 -9.50
CA ASN A 474 -3.54 -13.02 -10.10
C ASN A 474 -3.68 -12.74 -11.59
N THR A 475 -4.59 -13.43 -12.29
CA THR A 475 -4.75 -13.40 -13.75
C THR A 475 -6.21 -13.23 -14.16
N HIS A 476 -6.44 -12.84 -15.42
CA HIS A 476 -7.79 -12.75 -15.97
C HIS A 476 -8.51 -14.10 -15.97
N ASP A 477 -7.78 -15.19 -16.22
CA ASP A 477 -8.33 -16.55 -16.18
C ASP A 477 -8.86 -16.91 -14.80
N ASP A 478 -8.17 -16.48 -13.72
CA ASP A 478 -8.68 -16.64 -12.35
C ASP A 478 -10.03 -15.92 -12.18
N VAL A 479 -10.19 -14.72 -12.74
CA VAL A 479 -11.46 -13.97 -12.70
C VAL A 479 -12.55 -14.70 -13.48
N LEU A 480 -12.23 -15.27 -14.65
CA LEU A 480 -13.18 -16.05 -15.44
C LEU A 480 -13.60 -17.35 -14.73
N MET A 481 -12.70 -18.00 -14.01
CA MET A 481 -13.01 -19.16 -13.16
C MET A 481 -13.99 -18.76 -12.05
N ASN A 482 -13.69 -17.70 -11.31
CA ASN A 482 -14.58 -17.17 -10.26
C ASN A 482 -15.95 -16.79 -10.82
N LYS A 483 -16.00 -16.18 -12.02
CA LYS A 483 -17.26 -15.86 -12.70
C LYS A 483 -18.09 -17.11 -12.96
N LYS A 484 -17.47 -18.20 -13.42
CA LYS A 484 -18.15 -19.49 -13.67
C LYS A 484 -18.72 -20.08 -12.38
N ASP A 485 -18.03 -19.89 -11.26
CA ASP A 485 -18.46 -20.33 -9.93
C ASP A 485 -19.54 -19.43 -9.31
N GLY A 486 -20.03 -18.43 -10.04
CA GLY A 486 -21.09 -17.53 -9.58
C GLY A 486 -20.61 -16.49 -8.55
N VAL A 487 -19.31 -16.19 -8.54
CA VAL A 487 -18.72 -15.13 -7.70
C VAL A 487 -19.08 -13.76 -8.24
N ASN A 488 -19.51 -12.86 -7.36
CA ASN A 488 -19.92 -11.50 -7.70
C ASN A 488 -18.77 -10.50 -7.62
N ALA A 489 -17.75 -10.77 -6.79
CA ALA A 489 -16.61 -9.88 -6.64
C ALA A 489 -15.32 -10.63 -6.29
N VAL A 490 -14.17 -10.05 -6.65
CA VAL A 490 -12.85 -10.55 -6.27
C VAL A 490 -12.09 -9.52 -5.45
N LEU A 491 -11.44 -9.95 -4.38
CA LEU A 491 -10.54 -9.11 -3.59
C LEU A 491 -9.09 -9.40 -3.97
N VAL A 492 -8.43 -8.38 -4.51
CA VAL A 492 -7.07 -8.48 -5.06
C VAL A 492 -6.21 -7.41 -4.43
N GLY A 493 -5.10 -7.84 -3.81
CA GLY A 493 -4.13 -6.93 -3.17
C GLY A 493 -2.75 -7.10 -3.76
N GLU A 494 -2.12 -8.23 -3.50
CA GLU A 494 -0.71 -8.45 -3.80
C GLU A 494 -0.36 -8.29 -5.29
N ALA A 495 -1.17 -8.87 -6.19
CA ALA A 495 -0.91 -8.81 -7.62
C ALA A 495 -0.96 -7.36 -8.15
N ILE A 496 -1.95 -6.58 -7.72
CA ILE A 496 -2.07 -5.16 -8.08
C ILE A 496 -0.89 -4.37 -7.50
N MET A 497 -0.47 -4.68 -6.28
CA MET A 497 0.60 -3.94 -5.59
C MET A 497 1.99 -4.18 -6.18
N ARG A 498 2.21 -5.32 -6.84
CA ARG A 498 3.46 -5.66 -7.53
C ARG A 498 3.49 -5.20 -8.98
N ALA A 499 2.34 -4.86 -9.55
CA ALA A 499 2.25 -4.45 -10.95
C ALA A 499 3.01 -3.12 -11.17
N PRO A 500 3.79 -2.99 -12.27
CA PRO A 500 4.44 -1.72 -12.63
C PRO A 500 3.44 -0.57 -12.80
N ASP A 501 2.27 -0.86 -13.37
CA ASP A 501 1.14 0.06 -13.47
C ASP A 501 -0.14 -0.66 -13.04
N ALA A 502 -0.65 -0.27 -11.88
CA ALA A 502 -1.88 -0.81 -11.32
C ALA A 502 -3.10 -0.61 -12.23
N SER A 503 -3.17 0.50 -12.98
CA SER A 503 -4.32 0.82 -13.84
C SER A 503 -4.38 -0.11 -15.04
N VAL A 504 -3.22 -0.36 -15.65
CA VAL A 504 -3.09 -1.34 -16.75
C VAL A 504 -3.41 -2.74 -16.25
N PHE A 505 -2.82 -3.13 -15.13
CA PHE A 505 -3.04 -4.44 -14.53
C PHE A 505 -4.51 -4.69 -14.18
N ILE A 506 -5.21 -3.72 -13.58
CA ILE A 506 -6.64 -3.84 -13.25
C ILE A 506 -7.48 -4.05 -14.51
N SER A 507 -7.20 -3.31 -15.58
CA SER A 507 -7.88 -3.48 -16.86
C SER A 507 -7.66 -4.87 -17.44
N GLU A 508 -6.41 -5.33 -17.50
CA GLU A 508 -6.07 -6.66 -18.02
C GLU A 508 -6.71 -7.76 -17.16
N LEU A 509 -6.66 -7.62 -15.83
CA LEU A 509 -7.25 -8.56 -14.89
C LEU A 509 -8.76 -8.68 -15.03
N CYS A 510 -9.48 -7.56 -15.13
CA CYS A 510 -10.94 -7.57 -15.09
C CYS A 510 -11.59 -7.70 -16.47
N SER A 511 -10.94 -7.21 -17.53
CA SER A 511 -11.49 -7.18 -18.89
C SER A 511 -10.74 -8.05 -19.91
N GLY A 512 -9.59 -8.62 -19.56
CA GLY A 512 -8.74 -9.36 -20.48
C GLY A 512 -8.02 -8.48 -21.52
N SER A 513 -8.12 -7.15 -21.39
CA SER A 513 -7.58 -6.21 -22.36
C SER A 513 -6.91 -5.01 -21.67
N LYS A 514 -5.89 -4.46 -22.35
CA LYS A 514 -5.25 -3.21 -21.92
C LYS A 514 -6.25 -2.06 -22.02
N PRO A 515 -6.13 -1.05 -21.14
CA PRO A 515 -6.97 0.13 -21.26
C PRO A 515 -6.68 0.79 -22.62
N PRO A 516 -7.70 1.27 -23.34
CA PRO A 516 -7.48 1.94 -24.62
C PRO A 516 -6.55 3.13 -24.40
N ILE A 517 -5.57 3.30 -25.29
CA ILE A 517 -4.71 4.48 -25.32
C ILE A 517 -5.63 5.66 -25.64
N LYS A 518 -5.98 6.45 -24.63
CA LYS A 518 -6.63 7.74 -24.86
C LYS A 518 -5.56 8.67 -25.40
N GLU A 519 -5.50 8.86 -26.71
CA GLU A 519 -4.98 10.09 -27.28
C GLU A 519 -6.04 11.16 -27.04
N PRO A 520 -5.86 12.08 -26.08
CA PRO A 520 -6.80 13.18 -25.96
C PRO A 520 -6.45 14.13 -27.09
N SER A 521 -7.25 14.20 -28.15
CA SER A 521 -7.38 15.46 -28.88
C SER A 521 -8.05 16.44 -27.91
N PRO A 522 -7.32 17.42 -27.35
CA PRO A 522 -7.92 18.33 -26.38
C PRO A 522 -9.09 19.07 -27.05
N PRO A 523 -10.27 19.17 -26.41
CA PRO A 523 -11.37 19.93 -26.96
C PRO A 523 -10.95 21.39 -27.16
N SER A 524 -11.56 22.06 -28.13
CA SER A 524 -11.34 23.50 -28.38
C SER A 524 -11.51 24.30 -27.08
N LEU A 525 -10.67 25.32 -26.87
CA LEU A 525 -10.65 26.08 -25.62
C LEU A 525 -11.99 26.78 -25.36
N MET A 526 -12.50 26.68 -24.12
CA MET A 526 -13.59 27.54 -23.69
C MET A 526 -13.10 28.98 -23.56
N VAL A 527 -13.91 29.93 -24.01
CA VAL A 527 -13.58 31.35 -23.97
C VAL A 527 -14.54 32.10 -23.06
N LYS A 528 -13.97 32.83 -22.09
CA LYS A 528 -14.71 33.74 -21.22
C LYS A 528 -14.33 35.19 -21.50
N ILE A 529 -15.34 36.02 -21.79
CA ILE A 529 -15.20 37.48 -21.90
C ILE A 529 -15.66 38.10 -20.58
N CYS A 530 -14.76 38.74 -19.85
CA CYS A 530 -14.92 39.14 -18.46
C CYS A 530 -15.01 40.66 -18.28
N GLY A 531 -15.92 41.11 -17.40
CA GLY A 531 -16.13 42.53 -17.14
C GLY A 531 -16.98 43.21 -18.22
N THR A 532 -17.92 42.46 -18.81
CA THR A 532 -18.83 42.95 -19.84
C THR A 532 -19.83 43.95 -19.28
N ARG A 533 -19.99 45.10 -19.96
CA ARG A 533 -20.74 46.26 -19.44
C ARG A 533 -21.90 46.73 -20.32
N SER A 534 -22.02 46.22 -21.53
CA SER A 534 -23.09 46.57 -22.47
C SER A 534 -23.72 45.31 -23.07
N VAL A 535 -24.98 45.43 -23.48
CA VAL A 535 -25.71 44.38 -24.21
C VAL A 535 -25.03 44.08 -25.55
N GLU A 536 -24.58 45.11 -26.24
CA GLU A 536 -23.87 44.99 -27.52
C GLU A 536 -22.61 44.13 -27.41
N ALA A 537 -21.75 44.39 -26.43
CA ALA A 537 -20.55 43.59 -26.21
C ALA A 537 -20.88 42.15 -25.78
N ALA A 538 -21.94 41.97 -25.00
CA ALA A 538 -22.42 40.64 -24.59
C ALA A 538 -22.91 39.83 -25.80
N GLN A 539 -23.74 40.43 -26.67
CA GLN A 539 -24.26 39.81 -27.89
C GLN A 539 -23.12 39.48 -28.87
N HIS A 540 -22.23 40.44 -29.11
CA HIS A 540 -21.10 40.23 -30.00
C HIS A 540 -20.18 39.11 -29.50
N ALA A 541 -19.89 39.06 -28.19
CA ALA A 541 -19.09 37.97 -27.62
C ALA A 541 -19.72 36.59 -27.88
N VAL A 542 -21.04 36.45 -27.72
CA VAL A 542 -21.71 35.16 -27.93
C VAL A 542 -21.84 34.79 -29.41
N GLU A 543 -22.10 35.76 -30.28
CA GLU A 543 -22.14 35.59 -31.73
C GLU A 543 -20.78 35.15 -32.28
N SER A 544 -19.70 35.71 -31.72
CA SER A 544 -18.32 35.31 -32.03
C SER A 544 -17.89 34.00 -31.38
N GLY A 545 -18.75 33.39 -30.55
CA GLY A 545 -18.58 32.03 -30.03
C GLY A 545 -18.06 31.92 -28.61
N ALA A 546 -18.12 32.97 -27.77
CA ALA A 546 -17.77 32.87 -26.36
C ALA A 546 -18.65 31.86 -25.60
N ASP A 547 -18.04 31.06 -24.73
CA ASP A 547 -18.72 30.08 -23.88
C ASP A 547 -19.29 30.74 -22.61
N PHE A 548 -18.62 31.79 -22.13
CA PHE A 548 -18.95 32.50 -20.90
C PHE A 548 -18.92 34.02 -21.09
N VAL A 549 -19.92 34.71 -20.54
CA VAL A 549 -19.94 36.18 -20.43
C VAL A 549 -19.94 36.55 -18.96
N GLY A 550 -18.91 37.25 -18.51
CA GLY A 550 -18.70 37.63 -17.12
C GLY A 550 -19.11 39.07 -16.85
N ILE A 551 -20.03 39.28 -15.90
CA ILE A 551 -20.43 40.61 -15.40
C ILE A 551 -19.83 40.87 -14.02
N CYS A 552 -19.24 42.04 -13.82
CA CYS A 552 -18.62 42.40 -12.54
C CYS A 552 -19.66 43.01 -11.60
N LEU A 553 -19.86 42.38 -10.45
CA LEU A 553 -20.84 42.80 -9.43
C LEU A 553 -20.16 43.28 -8.14
N VAL A 554 -18.85 43.55 -8.21
CA VAL A 554 -18.00 44.04 -7.13
C VAL A 554 -18.13 45.56 -7.05
N PRO A 555 -18.75 46.15 -6.01
CA PRO A 555 -19.10 47.57 -5.99
C PRO A 555 -17.91 48.52 -6.18
N SER A 556 -16.72 48.16 -5.68
CA SER A 556 -15.51 48.97 -5.77
C SER A 556 -14.74 48.82 -7.09
N ALA A 557 -15.13 47.89 -7.96
CA ALA A 557 -14.40 47.60 -9.18
C ALA A 557 -14.72 48.60 -10.29
N LYS A 558 -13.69 49.03 -11.04
CA LYS A 558 -13.85 49.91 -12.21
C LYS A 558 -14.81 49.38 -13.29
N ARG A 559 -15.00 48.06 -13.33
CA ARG A 559 -15.86 47.37 -14.30
C ARG A 559 -17.23 46.98 -13.71
N CYS A 560 -17.55 47.41 -12.49
CA CYS A 560 -18.85 47.15 -11.89
C CYS A 560 -19.96 47.72 -12.78
N ILE A 561 -21.03 46.96 -12.95
CA ILE A 561 -22.17 47.37 -13.78
C ILE A 561 -23.36 47.78 -12.93
N SER A 562 -24.27 48.57 -13.49
CA SER A 562 -25.52 48.95 -12.85
C SER A 562 -26.52 47.78 -12.85
N HIS A 563 -27.55 47.89 -12.00
CA HIS A 563 -28.66 46.95 -11.95
C HIS A 563 -29.33 46.75 -13.32
N ASP A 564 -29.66 47.85 -14.01
CA ASP A 564 -30.33 47.81 -15.32
C ASP A 564 -29.45 47.15 -16.39
N ALA A 565 -28.15 47.44 -16.38
CA ALA A 565 -27.20 46.81 -17.29
C ALA A 565 -27.10 45.29 -17.03
N ALA A 566 -27.08 44.87 -15.77
CA ALA A 566 -27.02 43.46 -15.40
C ALA A 566 -28.26 42.69 -15.87
N LEU A 567 -29.47 43.25 -15.66
CA LEU A 567 -30.72 42.66 -16.15
C LEU A 567 -30.78 42.60 -17.68
N ALA A 568 -30.35 43.67 -18.36
CA ALA A 568 -30.37 43.74 -19.81
C ALA A 568 -29.40 42.72 -20.45
N ILE A 569 -28.18 42.60 -19.91
CA ILE A 569 -27.20 41.60 -20.34
C ILE A 569 -27.75 40.18 -20.08
N SER A 570 -28.30 39.95 -18.89
CA SER A 570 -28.89 38.65 -18.53
C SER A 570 -29.96 38.22 -19.54
N LYS A 571 -30.93 39.10 -19.80
CA LYS A 571 -31.98 38.86 -20.80
C LYS A 571 -31.40 38.57 -22.19
N ALA A 572 -30.38 39.31 -22.63
CA ALA A 572 -29.76 39.11 -23.93
C ALA A 572 -29.08 37.74 -24.06
N ILE A 573 -28.35 37.31 -23.03
CA ILE A 573 -27.67 36.00 -23.02
C ILE A 573 -28.67 34.85 -22.96
N HIS A 574 -29.71 34.94 -22.13
CA HIS A 574 -30.73 33.88 -22.02
C HIS A 574 -31.64 33.78 -23.25
N SER A 575 -31.77 34.85 -24.03
CA SER A 575 -32.59 34.87 -25.25
C SER A 575 -31.80 34.45 -26.51
N PHE A 576 -30.50 34.18 -26.39
CA PHE A 576 -29.67 33.79 -27.54
C PHE A 576 -30.05 32.39 -28.07
N THR A 577 -30.44 32.32 -29.34
CA THR A 577 -30.88 31.08 -30.01
C THR A 577 -29.83 30.48 -30.95
N GLY A 578 -28.66 31.10 -31.10
CA GLY A 578 -27.58 30.58 -31.94
C GLY A 578 -27.06 29.25 -31.41
N SER A 579 -26.93 28.25 -32.28
CA SER A 579 -26.33 26.96 -31.93
C SER A 579 -24.81 27.11 -31.80
N GLN A 580 -24.23 26.82 -30.64
CA GLN A 580 -22.79 26.51 -30.58
C GLN A 580 -22.57 25.17 -31.29
N THR A 581 -22.17 25.23 -32.56
CA THR A 581 -22.09 24.11 -33.51
C THR A 581 -21.02 23.05 -33.18
N SER A 582 -20.16 23.28 -32.19
CA SER A 582 -18.94 22.47 -31.97
C SER A 582 -18.90 21.61 -30.71
N ARG A 583 -19.92 21.63 -29.84
CA ARG A 583 -19.90 20.82 -28.60
C ARG A 583 -21.13 19.92 -28.50
N GLU A 584 -20.89 18.62 -28.54
CA GLU A 584 -21.90 17.57 -28.32
C GLU A 584 -22.65 17.82 -27.00
N GLN A 585 -23.88 17.29 -26.90
CA GLN A 585 -24.61 17.29 -25.62
C GLN A 585 -23.71 16.75 -24.50
N PRO A 586 -23.88 17.21 -23.25
CA PRO A 586 -23.16 16.61 -22.13
C PRO A 586 -23.44 15.10 -22.14
N ALA A 587 -22.45 14.31 -22.59
CA ALA A 587 -22.57 12.86 -22.61
C ALA A 587 -22.91 12.44 -21.18
N LYS A 588 -23.99 11.65 -21.00
CA LYS A 588 -24.29 11.05 -19.70
C LYS A 588 -22.99 10.43 -19.19
N LEU A 589 -22.49 10.89 -18.04
CA LEU A 589 -21.35 10.24 -17.42
C LEU A 589 -21.73 8.76 -17.25
N ALA A 590 -20.82 7.86 -17.64
CA ALA A 590 -21.02 6.43 -17.43
C ALA A 590 -21.36 6.22 -15.95
N ALA A 591 -22.51 5.60 -15.68
CA ALA A 591 -23.09 5.54 -14.34
C ALA A 591 -22.34 4.56 -13.41
N ASP A 592 -21.48 3.73 -13.98
CA ASP A 592 -20.82 2.58 -13.37
C ASP A 592 -19.33 2.80 -13.07
N THR A 593 -18.68 3.80 -13.67
CA THR A 593 -17.24 4.02 -13.53
C THR A 593 -16.94 5.31 -12.76
N ALA A 594 -16.01 5.25 -11.81
CA ALA A 594 -15.55 6.44 -11.11
C ALA A 594 -14.71 7.32 -12.04
N ILE A 595 -14.95 8.63 -12.02
CA ILE A 595 -14.27 9.59 -12.91
C ILE A 595 -13.74 10.72 -12.04
N ASP A 596 -12.53 11.21 -12.32
CA ASP A 596 -12.02 12.37 -11.61
C ASP A 596 -12.96 13.57 -11.83
N PHE A 597 -13.16 14.33 -10.76
CA PHE A 597 -14.03 15.49 -10.76
C PHE A 597 -13.60 16.48 -11.84
N PHE A 598 -12.36 16.96 -11.88
CA PHE A 598 -11.92 17.97 -12.87
C PHE A 598 -11.83 17.39 -14.28
N ALA A 599 -11.47 16.12 -14.44
CA ALA A 599 -11.48 15.46 -15.74
C ALA A 599 -12.88 15.43 -16.40
N SER A 600 -13.95 15.46 -15.61
CA SER A 600 -15.33 15.49 -16.10
C SER A 600 -15.94 16.90 -16.19
N THR A 601 -15.16 17.94 -15.93
CA THR A 601 -15.63 19.33 -15.96
C THR A 601 -16.17 19.73 -17.33
N ASP A 602 -15.49 19.39 -18.41
CA ASP A 602 -15.95 19.75 -19.77
C ASP A 602 -17.33 19.15 -20.08
N LYS A 603 -17.56 17.89 -19.68
CA LYS A 603 -18.87 17.24 -19.79
C LYS A 603 -19.95 17.91 -18.94
N ARG A 604 -19.63 18.40 -17.73
CA ARG A 604 -20.59 19.11 -16.87
C ARG A 604 -20.89 20.54 -17.33
N LEU A 605 -19.93 21.17 -18.00
CA LEU A 605 -20.05 22.54 -18.48
C LEU A 605 -20.54 22.64 -19.92
N GLY A 606 -20.54 21.52 -20.67
CA GLY A 606 -21.17 21.41 -21.98
C GLY A 606 -22.57 22.01 -21.98
N SER A 607 -22.79 22.99 -22.86
CA SER A 607 -24.03 23.76 -22.95
C SER A 607 -24.26 24.15 -24.40
N ARG A 608 -25.53 24.11 -24.84
CA ARG A 608 -25.94 24.60 -26.18
C ARG A 608 -25.97 26.12 -26.27
N ARG A 609 -25.99 26.81 -25.11
CA ARG A 609 -25.99 28.27 -25.00
C ARG A 609 -24.83 28.78 -24.15
N PRO A 610 -24.33 29.99 -24.41
CA PRO A 610 -23.41 30.68 -23.52
C PRO A 610 -23.96 30.83 -22.10
N ARG A 611 -23.08 30.85 -21.11
CA ARG A 611 -23.44 31.01 -19.70
C ARG A 611 -23.07 32.39 -19.16
N LEU A 612 -23.99 33.00 -18.41
CA LEU A 612 -23.75 34.25 -17.70
C LEU A 612 -23.06 33.98 -16.35
N VAL A 613 -21.94 34.63 -16.12
CA VAL A 613 -21.12 34.49 -14.90
C VAL A 613 -21.12 35.79 -14.11
N GLY A 614 -21.57 35.77 -12.85
CA GLY A 614 -21.41 36.92 -11.96
C GLY A 614 -20.12 36.85 -11.17
N ILE A 615 -19.34 37.94 -11.18
CA ILE A 615 -18.04 38.02 -10.50
C ILE A 615 -18.20 38.78 -9.20
N PHE A 616 -17.76 38.14 -8.11
CA PHE A 616 -17.82 38.65 -6.75
C PHE A 616 -16.43 38.65 -6.12
N GLN A 617 -16.23 39.56 -5.17
CA GLN A 617 -14.97 39.67 -4.43
C GLN A 617 -15.27 40.12 -3.01
N ASN A 618 -15.19 39.19 -2.07
CA ASN A 618 -15.37 39.42 -0.62
C ASN A 618 -16.73 40.02 -0.23
N GLN A 619 -17.74 39.83 -1.06
CA GLN A 619 -19.13 40.19 -0.74
C GLN A 619 -19.73 39.11 0.17
N PRO A 620 -20.65 39.47 1.10
CA PRO A 620 -21.34 38.49 1.93
C PRO A 620 -22.07 37.43 1.08
N LEU A 621 -22.10 36.18 1.54
CA LEU A 621 -22.77 35.09 0.83
C LEU A 621 -24.25 35.41 0.52
N SER A 622 -24.95 36.14 1.39
CA SER A 622 -26.32 36.58 1.14
C SER A 622 -26.43 37.48 -0.10
N ASP A 623 -25.52 38.44 -0.29
CA ASP A 623 -25.48 39.30 -1.49
C ASP A 623 -25.18 38.47 -2.75
N VAL A 624 -24.29 37.48 -2.65
CA VAL A 624 -24.00 36.55 -3.76
C VAL A 624 -25.26 35.78 -4.17
N LEU A 625 -25.99 35.21 -3.20
CA LEU A 625 -27.21 34.43 -3.45
C LEU A 625 -28.35 35.30 -3.99
N ASP A 626 -28.52 36.51 -3.46
CA ASP A 626 -29.55 37.44 -3.91
C ASP A 626 -29.30 37.88 -5.35
N LYS A 627 -28.05 38.27 -5.68
CA LYS A 627 -27.68 38.66 -7.04
C LYS A 627 -27.70 37.49 -8.01
N GLN A 628 -27.35 36.28 -7.57
CA GLN A 628 -27.48 35.07 -8.38
C GLN A 628 -28.93 34.88 -8.84
N ARG A 629 -29.90 35.00 -7.92
CA ARG A 629 -31.33 34.91 -8.25
C ARG A 629 -31.81 36.09 -9.08
N GLN A 630 -31.48 37.31 -8.66
CA GLN A 630 -31.95 38.55 -9.28
C GLN A 630 -31.54 38.67 -10.75
N TYR A 631 -30.31 38.26 -11.08
CA TYR A 631 -29.78 38.34 -12.44
C TYR A 631 -29.81 37.01 -13.17
N ASN A 632 -30.44 35.98 -12.60
CA ASN A 632 -30.51 34.63 -13.16
C ASN A 632 -29.12 34.12 -13.61
N LEU A 633 -28.11 34.28 -12.76
CA LEU A 633 -26.73 33.90 -13.11
C LEU A 633 -26.65 32.38 -13.30
N ASP A 634 -26.04 31.94 -14.39
CA ASP A 634 -25.82 30.53 -14.68
C ASP A 634 -24.63 29.96 -13.88
N MET A 635 -23.70 30.84 -13.48
CA MET A 635 -22.51 30.53 -12.70
C MET A 635 -22.08 31.71 -11.84
N VAL A 636 -21.34 31.42 -10.78
CA VAL A 636 -20.72 32.43 -9.90
C VAL A 636 -19.20 32.29 -9.95
N GLN A 637 -18.49 33.41 -10.03
CA GLN A 637 -17.04 33.47 -9.89
C GLN A 637 -16.65 34.17 -8.58
N LEU A 638 -16.00 33.44 -7.68
CA LEU A 638 -15.44 33.95 -6.43
C LEU A 638 -13.98 34.36 -6.64
N HIS A 639 -13.72 35.66 -6.56
CA HIS A 639 -12.45 36.29 -6.98
C HIS A 639 -11.64 36.83 -5.79
N GLY A 640 -12.16 36.77 -4.56
CA GLY A 640 -11.51 37.29 -3.36
C GLY A 640 -10.88 36.20 -2.50
N ASP A 641 -11.01 36.36 -1.19
CA ASP A 641 -10.58 35.45 -0.12
C ASP A 641 -11.79 34.71 0.48
N GLU A 642 -12.87 34.55 -0.31
CA GLU A 642 -14.08 33.88 0.16
C GLU A 642 -13.78 32.43 0.59
N PRO A 643 -14.39 31.95 1.68
CA PRO A 643 -14.31 30.55 2.10
C PRO A 643 -14.75 29.62 0.97
N ILE A 644 -13.98 28.56 0.72
CA ILE A 644 -14.23 27.65 -0.40
C ILE A 644 -15.54 26.86 -0.20
N GLU A 645 -15.95 26.67 1.05
CA GLU A 645 -17.15 25.96 1.48
C GLU A 645 -18.45 26.62 1.01
N TRP A 646 -18.44 27.95 0.82
CA TRP A 646 -19.58 28.69 0.28
C TRP A 646 -20.01 28.18 -1.08
N ALA A 647 -19.08 27.62 -1.85
CA ALA A 647 -19.38 27.11 -3.17
C ALA A 647 -20.39 25.94 -3.16
N ARG A 648 -20.53 25.22 -2.04
CA ARG A 648 -21.57 24.19 -1.86
C ARG A 648 -22.96 24.77 -1.55
N LEU A 649 -23.02 26.03 -1.11
CA LEU A 649 -24.26 26.73 -0.77
C LEU A 649 -24.81 27.55 -1.94
N ILE A 650 -24.01 27.78 -2.98
CA ILE A 650 -24.41 28.51 -4.18
C ILE A 650 -25.12 27.52 -5.13
N PRO A 651 -26.36 27.79 -5.56
CA PRO A 651 -27.20 26.83 -6.31
C PRO A 651 -26.79 26.67 -7.78
N VAL A 652 -25.65 27.22 -8.17
CA VAL A 652 -25.09 27.17 -9.53
C VAL A 652 -23.59 26.88 -9.48
N PRO A 653 -23.00 26.33 -10.55
CA PRO A 653 -21.57 26.00 -10.55
C PRO A 653 -20.67 27.21 -10.26
N VAL A 654 -19.63 26.99 -9.46
CA VAL A 654 -18.71 28.04 -9.01
C VAL A 654 -17.35 27.92 -9.69
N ILE A 655 -16.89 29.04 -10.26
CA ILE A 655 -15.49 29.26 -10.65
C ILE A 655 -14.78 29.90 -9.46
N ARG A 656 -13.64 29.37 -9.06
CA ARG A 656 -12.84 29.96 -7.98
C ARG A 656 -11.51 30.47 -8.53
N CYS A 657 -11.23 31.75 -8.31
CA CYS A 657 -9.95 32.35 -8.69
C CYS A 657 -8.86 31.96 -7.69
N PHE A 658 -7.68 31.60 -8.21
CA PHE A 658 -6.51 31.23 -7.44
C PHE A 658 -5.26 31.93 -8.00
N LYS A 659 -4.37 32.31 -7.10
CA LYS A 659 -2.97 32.60 -7.48
C LYS A 659 -2.22 31.28 -7.68
N PRO A 660 -1.27 31.18 -8.63
CA PRO A 660 -0.43 29.99 -8.74
C PRO A 660 0.25 29.64 -7.41
N GLY A 661 0.04 28.42 -6.92
CA GLY A 661 0.55 27.94 -5.63
C GLY A 661 -0.38 28.16 -4.42
N GLN A 662 -1.55 28.78 -4.61
CA GLN A 662 -2.55 28.92 -3.55
C GLN A 662 -3.13 27.56 -3.15
N VAL A 663 -3.20 27.30 -1.84
CA VAL A 663 -3.76 26.07 -1.28
C VAL A 663 -5.25 25.99 -1.62
N GLY A 664 -5.73 24.77 -1.91
CA GLY A 664 -7.15 24.51 -2.15
C GLY A 664 -7.55 24.44 -3.63
N ILE A 665 -6.66 24.77 -4.57
CA ILE A 665 -6.94 24.73 -6.01
C ILE A 665 -7.44 23.36 -6.50
N GLY A 666 -6.92 22.28 -5.93
CA GLY A 666 -7.31 20.91 -6.21
C GLY A 666 -8.46 20.38 -5.35
N LYS A 667 -9.22 21.19 -4.61
CA LYS A 667 -10.34 20.69 -3.79
C LYS A 667 -11.54 20.34 -4.68
N ARG A 668 -11.78 19.05 -4.87
CA ARG A 668 -12.91 18.52 -5.64
C ARG A 668 -14.24 18.83 -4.94
N GLY A 669 -15.30 19.02 -5.73
CA GLY A 669 -16.65 19.21 -5.21
C GLY A 669 -16.95 20.57 -4.57
N TYR A 670 -16.01 21.52 -4.60
CA TYR A 670 -16.25 22.89 -4.17
C TYR A 670 -16.37 23.84 -5.38
N HIS A 671 -15.38 23.87 -6.28
CA HIS A 671 -15.44 24.67 -7.51
C HIS A 671 -15.37 23.77 -8.73
N VAL A 672 -16.15 24.06 -9.76
CA VAL A 672 -16.18 23.27 -11.01
C VAL A 672 -14.96 23.54 -11.88
N LEU A 673 -14.42 24.76 -11.80
CA LEU A 673 -13.25 25.23 -12.53
C LEU A 673 -12.41 26.15 -11.63
N PRO A 674 -11.14 25.81 -11.38
CA PRO A 674 -10.18 26.75 -10.86
C PRO A 674 -9.71 27.69 -11.99
N LEU A 675 -9.76 28.99 -11.73
CA LEU A 675 -9.21 30.03 -12.60
C LEU A 675 -7.86 30.46 -12.02
N LEU A 676 -6.78 30.27 -12.76
CA LEU A 676 -5.48 30.82 -12.40
C LEU A 676 -5.38 32.25 -12.92
N ASP A 677 -5.08 33.21 -12.04
CA ASP A 677 -4.90 34.62 -12.38
C ASP A 677 -3.58 35.13 -11.78
N SER A 678 -2.91 36.06 -12.48
CA SER A 678 -1.73 36.78 -11.99
C SER A 678 -2.09 37.79 -10.90
N GLY A 679 -3.37 38.11 -10.73
CA GLY A 679 -3.93 38.99 -9.71
C GLY A 679 -4.69 40.17 -10.32
N SER A 680 -5.79 40.57 -9.67
CA SER A 680 -6.74 41.57 -10.17
C SER A 680 -6.06 42.86 -10.63
N GLY A 681 -6.22 43.21 -11.91
CA GLY A 681 -5.89 44.54 -12.45
C GLY A 681 -4.43 44.80 -12.78
N SER A 682 -3.54 43.81 -12.74
CA SER A 682 -2.11 44.02 -13.02
C SER A 682 -1.74 44.12 -14.50
N GLY A 683 -2.58 43.56 -15.39
CA GLY A 683 -2.28 43.40 -16.83
C GLY A 683 -1.10 42.46 -17.10
N LYS A 684 -0.52 41.84 -16.07
CA LYS A 684 0.66 40.96 -16.18
C LYS A 684 0.24 39.56 -16.60
N MET A 685 1.06 38.93 -17.43
CA MET A 685 0.91 37.52 -17.76
C MET A 685 1.19 36.63 -16.55
N LEU A 686 0.55 35.46 -16.51
CA LEU A 686 0.87 34.40 -15.58
C LEU A 686 2.30 33.89 -15.77
N ASP A 687 2.96 33.57 -14.66
CA ASP A 687 4.24 32.87 -14.67
C ASP A 687 4.02 31.40 -15.07
N VAL A 688 4.40 31.07 -16.30
CA VAL A 688 4.27 29.73 -16.90
C VAL A 688 4.90 28.65 -16.03
N SER A 689 6.04 28.93 -15.39
CA SER A 689 6.74 27.96 -14.54
C SER A 689 5.91 27.59 -13.31
N ARG A 690 5.22 28.56 -12.71
CA ARG A 690 4.33 28.31 -11.57
C ARG A 690 3.06 27.57 -11.98
N VAL A 691 2.50 27.86 -13.15
CA VAL A 691 1.36 27.12 -13.69
C VAL A 691 1.74 25.66 -13.96
N LYS A 692 2.91 25.42 -14.57
CA LYS A 692 3.45 24.06 -14.76
C LYS A 692 3.59 23.31 -13.44
N ALA A 693 4.18 23.94 -12.42
CA ALA A 693 4.36 23.33 -11.10
C ALA A 693 3.02 22.91 -10.47
N VAL A 694 1.99 23.75 -10.56
CA VAL A 694 0.63 23.44 -10.07
C VAL A 694 0.02 22.25 -10.82
N LEU A 695 0.11 22.22 -12.15
CA LEU A 695 -0.43 21.12 -12.95
C LEU A 695 0.36 19.82 -12.76
N GLN A 696 1.67 19.88 -12.50
CA GLN A 696 2.49 18.69 -12.24
C GLN A 696 2.15 18.01 -10.91
N GLN A 697 1.71 18.76 -9.91
CA GLN A 697 1.31 18.21 -8.60
C GLN A 697 0.04 17.35 -8.68
N ASP A 698 -0.82 17.60 -9.67
CA ASP A 698 -2.10 16.93 -9.81
C ASP A 698 -2.40 16.59 -11.29
N PRO A 699 -2.27 15.30 -11.69
CA PRO A 699 -2.40 14.89 -13.08
C PRO A 699 -3.78 15.16 -13.68
N ASP A 700 -4.83 15.23 -12.84
CA ASP A 700 -6.20 15.40 -13.31
C ASP A 700 -6.73 16.81 -13.11
N LEU A 701 -5.97 17.70 -12.47
CA LEU A 701 -6.35 19.11 -12.37
C LEU A 701 -6.57 19.69 -13.77
N ARG A 702 -7.64 20.46 -13.90
CA ARG A 702 -8.01 21.19 -15.11
C ARG A 702 -8.28 22.64 -14.73
N VAL A 703 -7.80 23.59 -15.52
CA VAL A 703 -7.80 25.02 -15.15
C VAL A 703 -8.33 25.91 -16.27
N LEU A 704 -8.80 27.09 -15.91
CA LEU A 704 -8.86 28.26 -16.79
C LEU A 704 -7.64 29.15 -16.56
N LEU A 705 -7.13 29.79 -17.61
CA LEU A 705 -6.08 30.80 -17.50
C LEU A 705 -6.65 32.22 -17.67
N ALA A 706 -6.26 33.14 -16.79
CA ALA A 706 -6.52 34.56 -16.85
C ALA A 706 -5.23 35.36 -16.65
N GLY A 707 -5.34 36.70 -16.73
CA GLY A 707 -4.26 37.62 -16.41
C GLY A 707 -3.39 37.97 -17.61
N GLY A 708 -3.52 39.20 -18.11
CA GLY A 708 -2.70 39.74 -19.21
C GLY A 708 -2.94 39.11 -20.59
N LEU A 709 -3.96 38.26 -20.74
CA LEU A 709 -4.30 37.64 -22.02
C LEU A 709 -4.93 38.66 -22.99
N ASN A 710 -4.62 38.53 -24.28
CA ASN A 710 -5.11 39.36 -25.39
C ASN A 710 -5.08 38.54 -26.71
N PRO A 711 -5.60 39.07 -27.84
CA PRO A 711 -5.63 38.32 -29.09
C PRO A 711 -4.27 37.81 -29.59
N ASP A 712 -3.19 38.51 -29.27
CA ASP A 712 -1.85 38.23 -29.80
C ASP A 712 -1.10 37.16 -28.98
N ASN A 713 -1.45 36.96 -27.71
CA ASN A 713 -0.71 36.08 -26.79
C ASN A 713 -1.49 34.87 -26.27
N VAL A 714 -2.79 34.76 -26.54
CA VAL A 714 -3.62 33.70 -25.94
C VAL A 714 -3.19 32.29 -26.35
N ALA A 715 -2.85 32.09 -27.63
CA ALA A 715 -2.39 30.80 -28.15
C ALA A 715 -1.01 30.43 -27.56
N SER A 716 -0.05 31.36 -27.60
CA SER A 716 1.30 31.14 -27.09
C SER A 716 1.34 30.94 -25.58
N ALA A 717 0.43 31.56 -24.82
CA ALA A 717 0.30 31.33 -23.38
C ALA A 717 -0.07 29.87 -23.04
N VAL A 718 -0.94 29.25 -23.84
CA VAL A 718 -1.32 27.83 -23.66
C VAL A 718 -0.23 26.91 -24.21
N GLU A 719 0.36 27.25 -25.36
CA GLU A 719 1.46 26.50 -25.98
C GLU A 719 2.70 26.43 -25.09
N ALA A 720 3.01 27.50 -24.36
CA ALA A 720 4.15 27.56 -23.43
C ALA A 720 4.09 26.49 -22.32
N LEU A 721 2.91 25.90 -22.06
CA LEU A 721 2.74 24.80 -21.11
C LEU A 721 3.21 23.44 -21.65
N GLY A 722 3.47 23.32 -22.95
CA GLY A 722 3.88 22.08 -23.61
C GLY A 722 2.84 20.97 -23.43
N GLU A 723 3.29 19.77 -23.07
CA GLU A 723 2.44 18.59 -22.82
C GLU A 723 1.33 18.85 -21.78
N LEU A 724 1.48 19.80 -20.86
CA LEU A 724 0.45 20.12 -19.86
C LEU A 724 -0.67 21.01 -20.41
N GLY A 725 -0.50 21.57 -21.61
CA GLY A 725 -1.46 22.48 -22.22
C GLY A 725 -2.84 21.85 -22.41
N HIS A 726 -2.94 20.52 -22.61
CA HIS A 726 -4.23 19.82 -22.76
C HIS A 726 -5.11 19.91 -21.50
N ARG A 727 -4.54 20.32 -20.36
CA ARG A 727 -5.26 20.50 -19.08
C ARG A 727 -5.84 21.90 -18.90
N VAL A 728 -5.51 22.83 -19.80
CA VAL A 728 -6.18 24.13 -19.88
C VAL A 728 -7.48 23.91 -20.65
N LEU A 729 -8.60 24.04 -19.94
CA LEU A 729 -9.93 23.88 -20.54
C LEU A 729 -10.45 25.17 -21.18
N GLY A 730 -9.84 26.31 -20.86
CA GLY A 730 -10.26 27.58 -21.39
C GLY A 730 -9.44 28.76 -20.90
N VAL A 731 -9.79 29.93 -21.43
CA VAL A 731 -9.10 31.20 -21.23
C VAL A 731 -10.11 32.30 -20.90
N ASP A 732 -9.70 33.21 -20.03
CA ASP A 732 -10.51 34.34 -19.55
C ASP A 732 -9.78 35.66 -19.89
N VAL A 733 -10.47 36.56 -20.57
CA VAL A 733 -9.93 37.88 -20.91
C VAL A 733 -10.80 39.00 -20.35
N SER A 734 -10.14 40.06 -19.87
CA SER A 734 -10.80 41.30 -19.46
C SER A 734 -10.16 42.50 -20.16
N SER A 735 -9.12 43.12 -19.58
CA SER A 735 -8.49 44.33 -20.15
C SER A 735 -7.83 44.15 -21.51
N GLY A 736 -7.46 42.93 -21.90
CA GLY A 736 -6.79 42.66 -23.17
C GLY A 736 -7.65 42.87 -24.42
N VAL A 737 -8.98 42.95 -24.25
CA VAL A 737 -9.94 43.29 -25.30
C VAL A 737 -10.55 44.68 -25.10
N GLU A 738 -9.87 45.56 -24.35
CA GLU A 738 -10.29 46.94 -24.14
C GLU A 738 -9.40 47.92 -24.94
N VAL A 739 -9.99 49.05 -25.31
CA VAL A 739 -9.33 50.26 -25.82
C VAL A 739 -9.91 51.43 -25.01
N ASP A 740 -9.04 52.26 -24.43
CA ASP A 740 -9.42 53.39 -23.57
C ASP A 740 -10.41 53.02 -22.44
N GLY A 741 -10.26 51.81 -21.89
CA GLY A 741 -11.08 51.30 -20.78
C GLY A 741 -12.50 50.85 -21.16
N LYS A 742 -12.83 50.82 -22.45
CA LYS A 742 -14.06 50.26 -23.03
C LYS A 742 -13.76 48.98 -23.80
N GLN A 743 -14.70 48.04 -23.83
CA GLN A 743 -14.56 46.83 -24.63
C GLN A 743 -14.57 47.17 -26.12
N ASP A 744 -13.68 46.55 -26.87
CA ASP A 744 -13.53 46.66 -28.31
C ASP A 744 -14.03 45.37 -28.98
N LEU A 745 -15.02 45.50 -29.87
CA LEU A 745 -15.71 44.36 -30.48
C LEU A 745 -14.79 43.54 -31.38
N ASP A 746 -13.93 44.20 -32.17
CA ASP A 746 -12.98 43.54 -33.05
C ASP A 746 -11.95 42.74 -32.25
N LYS A 747 -11.46 43.29 -31.14
CA LYS A 747 -10.57 42.57 -30.22
C LYS A 747 -11.26 41.39 -29.55
N ILE A 748 -12.54 41.50 -29.18
CA ILE A 748 -13.32 40.37 -28.64
C ILE A 748 -13.34 39.23 -29.68
N SER A 749 -13.72 39.55 -30.92
CA SER A 749 -13.77 38.57 -32.01
C SER A 749 -12.39 37.97 -32.31
N ALA A 750 -11.34 38.78 -32.36
CA ALA A 750 -9.98 38.33 -32.57
C ALA A 750 -9.50 37.40 -31.45
N PHE A 751 -9.79 37.72 -30.19
CA PHE A 751 -9.45 36.89 -29.05
C PHE A 751 -10.13 35.52 -29.11
N ILE A 752 -11.45 35.50 -29.36
CA ILE A 752 -12.21 34.25 -29.43
C ILE A 752 -11.69 33.39 -30.59
N LYS A 753 -11.46 34.00 -31.76
CA LYS A 753 -10.89 33.31 -32.93
C LYS A 753 -9.51 32.73 -32.64
N ALA A 754 -8.62 33.49 -32.01
CA ALA A 754 -7.27 33.04 -31.67
C ALA A 754 -7.30 31.88 -30.65
N ALA A 755 -8.15 31.97 -29.63
CA ALA A 755 -8.29 30.93 -28.61
C ALA A 755 -8.93 29.64 -29.17
N LYS A 756 -10.00 29.76 -29.94
CA LYS A 756 -10.71 28.60 -30.51
C LYS A 756 -10.01 27.99 -31.72
N GLY A 757 -9.24 28.78 -32.47
CA GLY A 757 -8.44 28.30 -33.61
C GLY A 757 -7.16 27.56 -33.22
N PHE A 758 -6.79 27.56 -31.93
CA PHE A 758 -5.61 26.86 -31.44
C PHE A 758 -5.78 25.33 -31.40
N ARG A 759 -7.00 24.83 -31.19
CA ARG A 759 -7.34 23.40 -31.02
C ARG A 759 -8.69 23.04 -31.62
#